data_AF-A0A220S0J3-F1
#
_entry.id   AF-A0A220S0J3-F1
#
_cell.length_a   1.000
_cell.length_b   1.000
_cell.length_c   1.000
_cell.angle_alpha   90.00
_cell.angle_beta   90.00
_cell.angle_gamma   90.00
#
_symmetry.space_group_name_H-M   'P 1'
#
loop_
_entity.id
_entity.type
_entity.pdbx_description
1 polymer ?
#
loop_
_entity_poly.entity_id
_entity_poly.type
_entity_poly.pdbx_seq_one_letter_code
_entity_poly.pdbx_strand_id
1 'polypeptide(L)'
;MLTEADKHIIEKDTQLPGLAVLLDEEVLLEKLKALEPFKNAVHAEIQYLRYKPATSCACTLRIELSDGSISFYYAKALTRERFEKSWNRSSRKKAVEEGDPFAPQAVFDAFIMLLHPAYDREIGHLKWLVCKKHRRHILKACSLLYSEEDEPDIKILCYKPERRLVARVSSKGQPLAIIRSGTPDEFTKMLIGNAFGVSHGGVLLMGADGASCTLATKWQKGESLCPEEGIPPDEELTQELGRKLSRIHAATYKHPTVYGISDEIKSLHGVINTFKHILPFQTAWFERLVAATEQGLSALPERFTLIHGDFSLDQVIQRKSRNGETKLHILDWDRSAYGHPLMDLATFRARLELQVIEGILPRWHADSLIETLFAAYRRKIGENFEGLRWFTASAMLRLGAEPFRKRHPQWEQYTLQLLQRVERILADADIPYTEKSGQSTDLLQDAALPTLLDKEQMQMLMRGHQILSEEETVISAGLRRYKPKRRALVDYRIGRINAENCPYLIGKYRAKGLDKRSYRVQKQLWQSGFDDQAQTGVPEVSGTLPELNTWFQRRISGDTVGNVLTPKNGRLNFLGQAVARSLGALHRSGVAESLGLPAHTPHHELEILKKRLADVQTKLPDLAKRIAAVSEGCTALAEQLPETAEASIHRDFYQDQILERHGRPGHMVLLDLDLVCRGHAELDAGNYLAHIQEFALRRYGSIDALKAHEDAFKAQFLDENPANADAVEIYTTLSLARHIDISTLFENRTRTTETLLKICENRLASHLTQQGNL
;
A
#
# COMPACT_ATOMS: atom_id res chain seq x y z
N MET A 1 -5.41 15.45 -13.80
CA MET A 1 -6.81 14.97 -13.69
C MET A 1 -7.25 14.68 -12.25
N LEU A 2 -8.39 15.26 -11.85
CA LEU A 2 -9.02 15.08 -10.53
C LEU A 2 -9.72 13.72 -10.38
N THR A 3 -9.63 13.12 -9.19
CA THR A 3 -10.44 11.94 -8.80
C THR A 3 -11.87 12.32 -8.42
N GLU A 4 -12.79 11.36 -8.34
CA GLU A 4 -14.15 11.61 -7.81
C GLU A 4 -14.12 12.14 -6.36
N ALA A 5 -13.19 11.64 -5.54
CA ALA A 5 -12.99 12.16 -4.20
C ALA A 5 -12.52 13.63 -4.21
N ASP A 6 -11.63 14.00 -5.13
CA ASP A 6 -11.21 15.41 -5.27
C ASP A 6 -12.39 16.30 -5.66
N LYS A 7 -13.23 15.88 -6.60
CA LYS A 7 -14.45 16.61 -7.01
C LYS A 7 -15.39 16.81 -5.81
N HIS A 8 -15.63 15.76 -5.03
CA HIS A 8 -16.47 15.85 -3.84
C HIS A 8 -15.93 16.83 -2.80
N ILE A 9 -14.60 16.86 -2.60
CA ILE A 9 -13.96 17.84 -1.70
C ILE A 9 -14.20 19.27 -2.21
N ILE A 10 -14.03 19.51 -3.51
CA ILE A 10 -14.23 20.81 -4.15
C ILE A 10 -15.69 21.28 -4.01
N GLU A 11 -16.64 20.38 -4.30
CA GLU A 11 -18.08 20.67 -4.19
C GLU A 11 -18.49 21.02 -2.76
N LYS A 12 -17.87 20.38 -1.76
CA LYS A 12 -18.22 20.56 -0.35
C LYS A 12 -17.58 21.80 0.28
N ASP A 13 -16.38 22.20 -0.13
CA ASP A 13 -15.69 23.37 0.42
C ASP A 13 -15.81 24.61 -0.48
N THR A 14 -17.04 25.10 -0.63
CA THR A 14 -17.37 26.28 -1.44
C THR A 14 -16.73 27.58 -0.93
N GLN A 15 -16.25 27.60 0.32
CA GLN A 15 -15.55 28.73 0.92
C GLN A 15 -14.14 28.91 0.35
N LEU A 16 -13.58 27.90 -0.32
CA LEU A 16 -12.26 27.93 -0.94
C LEU A 16 -12.32 27.69 -2.47
N PRO A 17 -12.73 28.69 -3.28
CA PRO A 17 -12.85 28.55 -4.74
C PRO A 17 -11.54 28.09 -5.41
N GLY A 18 -10.39 28.54 -4.90
CA GLY A 18 -9.07 28.14 -5.40
C GLY A 18 -8.70 26.68 -5.15
N LEU A 19 -9.48 25.92 -4.39
CA LEU A 19 -9.20 24.51 -4.14
C LEU A 19 -9.22 23.69 -5.43
N ALA A 20 -10.15 23.98 -6.35
CA ALA A 20 -10.22 23.30 -7.64
C ALA A 20 -8.93 23.44 -8.45
N VAL A 21 -8.30 24.62 -8.39
CA VAL A 21 -7.03 24.90 -9.07
C VAL A 21 -5.87 24.22 -8.33
N LEU A 22 -5.86 24.19 -6.99
CA LEU A 22 -4.78 23.56 -6.22
C LEU A 22 -4.87 22.03 -6.14
N LEU A 23 -5.93 21.40 -6.65
CA LEU A 23 -6.03 19.94 -6.74
C LEU A 23 -5.78 19.43 -8.17
N ASP A 24 -5.75 20.32 -9.16
CA ASP A 24 -5.55 20.00 -10.57
C ASP A 24 -4.31 20.73 -11.13
N GLU A 25 -3.21 19.99 -11.29
CA GLU A 25 -1.93 20.54 -11.76
C GLU A 25 -2.01 21.12 -13.18
N GLU A 26 -2.89 20.59 -14.04
CA GLU A 26 -3.08 21.10 -15.40
C GLU A 26 -3.75 22.48 -15.36
N VAL A 27 -4.83 22.60 -14.60
CA VAL A 27 -5.53 23.88 -14.40
C VAL A 27 -4.62 24.89 -13.70
N LEU A 28 -3.85 24.45 -12.70
CA LEU A 28 -2.86 25.29 -12.03
C LEU A 28 -1.82 25.83 -13.02
N LEU A 29 -1.27 24.98 -13.88
CA LEU A 29 -0.28 25.39 -14.88
C LEU A 29 -0.86 26.43 -15.85
N GLU A 30 -2.10 26.25 -16.31
CA GLU A 30 -2.78 27.23 -17.16
C GLU A 30 -2.96 28.58 -16.46
N LYS A 31 -3.40 28.58 -15.20
CA LYS A 31 -3.53 29.80 -14.39
C LYS A 31 -2.18 30.47 -14.15
N LEU A 32 -1.11 29.71 -13.96
CA LEU A 32 0.23 30.24 -13.78
C LEU A 32 0.74 30.91 -15.08
N LYS A 33 0.53 30.32 -16.25
CA LYS A 33 0.96 30.89 -17.55
C LYS A 33 0.32 32.25 -17.87
N ALA A 34 -0.81 32.58 -17.25
CA ALA A 34 -1.43 33.90 -17.37
C ALA A 34 -0.71 35.00 -16.58
N LEU A 35 0.21 34.63 -15.69
CA LEU A 35 1.03 35.56 -14.90
C LEU A 35 2.38 35.75 -15.59
N GLU A 36 2.77 37.02 -15.82
CA GLU A 36 4.03 37.36 -16.52
C GLU A 36 5.28 36.61 -15.99
N PRO A 37 5.50 36.44 -14.67
CA PRO A 37 6.66 35.69 -14.17
C PRO A 37 6.69 34.20 -14.56
N PHE A 38 5.55 33.61 -14.91
CA PHE A 38 5.41 32.17 -15.18
C PHE A 38 4.86 31.89 -16.59
N LYS A 39 4.87 32.88 -17.48
CA LYS A 39 4.38 32.76 -18.86
C LYS A 39 5.02 31.60 -19.65
N ASN A 40 6.29 31.34 -19.34
CA ASN A 40 7.08 30.27 -19.95
C ASN A 40 7.13 29.00 -19.09
N ALA A 41 6.26 28.85 -18.08
CA ALA A 41 6.19 27.64 -17.27
C ALA A 41 5.77 26.45 -18.14
N VAL A 42 6.52 25.35 -18.06
CA VAL A 42 6.22 24.11 -18.80
C VAL A 42 5.66 23.04 -17.88
N HIS A 43 5.95 23.11 -16.59
CA HIS A 43 5.47 22.16 -15.59
C HIS A 43 5.28 22.84 -14.23
N ALA A 44 4.23 22.44 -13.51
CA ALA A 44 3.94 22.88 -12.15
C ALA A 44 3.52 21.68 -11.32
N GLU A 45 4.29 21.38 -10.28
CA GLU A 45 4.13 20.19 -9.45
C GLU A 45 3.78 20.59 -8.01
N ILE A 46 2.80 19.92 -7.42
CA ILE A 46 2.41 20.11 -6.02
C ILE A 46 3.12 19.07 -5.15
N GLN A 47 4.14 19.49 -4.40
CA GLN A 47 4.92 18.56 -3.59
C GLN A 47 4.27 18.20 -2.24
N TYR A 48 3.53 19.15 -1.66
CA TYR A 48 2.89 18.96 -0.37
C TYR A 48 1.72 19.91 -0.19
N LEU A 49 0.59 19.39 0.27
CA LEU A 49 -0.65 20.11 0.47
C LEU A 49 -1.05 20.11 1.95
N ARG A 50 -1.38 21.29 2.46
CA ARG A 50 -1.91 21.53 3.81
C ARG A 50 -3.30 22.14 3.69
N TYR A 51 -4.29 21.28 3.80
CA TYR A 51 -5.69 21.65 3.73
C TYR A 51 -6.23 21.95 5.13
N LYS A 52 -6.82 23.15 5.30
CA LYS A 52 -7.63 23.54 6.45
C LYS A 52 -9.03 23.87 5.92
N PRO A 53 -10.02 22.99 6.16
CA PRO A 53 -11.36 23.16 5.62
C PRO A 53 -11.98 24.52 5.95
N ALA A 54 -12.71 25.08 4.98
CA ALA A 54 -13.37 26.39 5.02
C ALA A 54 -12.44 27.57 5.39
N THR A 55 -11.12 27.36 5.36
CA THR A 55 -10.14 28.24 6.02
C THR A 55 -9.00 28.62 5.08
N SER A 56 -8.30 27.62 4.52
CA SER A 56 -7.21 27.80 3.55
C SER A 56 -6.72 26.46 3.01
N CYS A 57 -6.23 26.43 1.77
CA CYS A 57 -5.39 25.34 1.27
C CYS A 57 -4.02 25.90 0.87
N ALA A 58 -2.96 25.35 1.46
CA ALA A 58 -1.59 25.83 1.32
C ALA A 58 -0.74 24.73 0.69
N CYS A 59 0.05 25.03 -0.34
CA CYS A 59 0.90 24.01 -0.95
C CYS A 59 2.25 24.54 -1.45
N THR A 60 3.25 23.65 -1.45
CA THR A 60 4.53 23.90 -2.09
C THR A 60 4.41 23.61 -3.58
N LEU A 61 4.74 24.59 -4.39
CA LEU A 61 4.82 24.49 -5.83
C LEU A 61 6.28 24.42 -6.26
N ARG A 62 6.59 23.44 -7.10
CA ARG A 62 7.81 23.40 -7.89
C ARG A 62 7.42 23.75 -9.33
N ILE A 63 7.94 24.87 -9.83
CA ILE A 63 7.63 25.38 -11.17
C ILE A 63 8.89 25.23 -12.02
N GLU A 64 8.75 24.61 -13.18
CA GLU A 64 9.80 24.46 -14.19
C GLU A 64 9.47 25.36 -15.38
N LEU A 65 10.45 26.17 -15.80
CA LEU A 65 10.34 27.05 -16.97
C LEU A 65 10.97 26.40 -18.21
N SER A 66 10.65 26.92 -19.40
CA SER A 66 11.13 26.39 -20.68
C SER A 66 12.65 26.42 -20.87
N ASP A 67 13.37 27.21 -20.06
CA ASP A 67 14.83 27.26 -20.04
C ASP A 67 15.47 26.21 -19.10
N GLY A 68 14.65 25.36 -18.47
CA GLY A 68 15.06 24.34 -17.50
C GLY A 68 15.27 24.87 -16.09
N SER A 69 15.03 26.16 -15.82
CA SER A 69 15.12 26.72 -14.47
C SER A 69 13.96 26.24 -13.60
N ILE A 70 14.26 25.99 -12.33
CA ILE A 70 13.30 25.49 -11.33
C ILE A 70 13.19 26.52 -10.22
N SER A 71 11.95 26.93 -9.91
CA SER A 71 11.64 27.83 -8.80
C SER A 71 10.65 27.21 -7.84
N PHE A 72 10.85 27.48 -6.55
CA PHE A 72 9.91 27.08 -5.50
C PHE A 72 9.00 28.24 -5.13
N TYR A 73 7.70 28.00 -5.09
CA TYR A 73 6.69 28.95 -4.64
C TYR A 73 5.77 28.30 -3.61
N TYR A 74 5.16 29.15 -2.81
CA TYR A 74 4.08 28.81 -1.90
C TYR A 74 2.78 29.33 -2.48
N ALA A 75 1.87 28.43 -2.88
CA ALA A 75 0.51 28.77 -3.22
C ALA A 75 -0.42 28.64 -2.02
N LYS A 76 -1.31 29.62 -1.83
CA LYS A 76 -2.31 29.60 -0.77
C LYS A 76 -3.68 30.03 -1.31
N ALA A 77 -4.57 29.07 -1.48
CA ALA A 77 -5.99 29.34 -1.65
C ALA A 77 -6.60 29.79 -0.32
N LEU A 78 -7.37 30.88 -0.38
CA LEU A 78 -7.98 31.52 0.77
C LEU A 78 -9.48 31.71 0.51
N THR A 79 -10.23 31.92 1.59
CA THR A 79 -11.59 32.48 1.47
C THR A 79 -11.49 33.90 0.90
N ARG A 80 -12.54 34.37 0.22
CA ARG A 80 -12.56 35.71 -0.40
C ARG A 80 -12.14 36.82 0.59
N GLU A 81 -12.76 36.85 1.76
CA GLU A 81 -12.45 37.83 2.81
C GLU A 81 -10.98 37.77 3.25
N ARG A 82 -10.45 36.56 3.44
CA ARG A 82 -9.06 36.36 3.86
C ARG A 82 -8.08 36.73 2.76
N PHE A 83 -8.40 36.43 1.51
CA PHE A 83 -7.62 36.84 0.35
C PHE A 83 -7.52 38.36 0.29
N GLU A 84 -8.64 39.08 0.35
CA GLU A 84 -8.68 40.54 0.32
C GLU A 84 -7.88 41.16 1.47
N LYS A 85 -8.08 40.68 2.70
CA LYS A 85 -7.32 41.13 3.88
C LYS A 85 -5.83 40.86 3.75
N SER A 86 -5.47 39.71 3.18
CA SER A 86 -4.08 39.28 3.03
C SER A 86 -3.38 40.06 1.91
N TRP A 87 -4.01 40.19 0.74
CA TRP A 87 -3.50 40.91 -0.41
C TRP A 87 -3.27 42.39 -0.10
N ASN A 88 -4.22 43.03 0.60
CA ASN A 88 -4.16 44.47 0.91
C ASN A 88 -3.19 44.87 2.04
N ARG A 89 -2.40 43.94 2.59
CA ARG A 89 -1.40 44.30 3.60
C ARG A 89 -0.34 45.24 3.01
N SER A 90 -0.02 46.32 3.73
CA SER A 90 0.92 47.36 3.29
C SER A 90 2.26 46.81 2.82
N SER A 91 2.83 45.83 3.52
CA SER A 91 4.11 45.21 3.15
C SER A 91 4.10 44.53 1.78
N ARG A 92 2.94 43.98 1.36
CA ARG A 92 2.79 43.29 0.07
C ARG A 92 2.55 44.28 -1.06
N LYS A 93 1.65 45.25 -0.84
CA LYS A 93 1.42 46.34 -1.78
C LYS A 93 2.71 47.07 -2.11
N LYS A 94 3.49 47.40 -1.08
CA LYS A 94 4.80 48.03 -1.23
C LYS A 94 5.74 47.21 -2.10
N ALA A 95 5.86 45.89 -1.87
CA ALA A 95 6.71 45.03 -2.69
C ALA A 95 6.27 44.96 -4.17
N VAL A 96 4.96 44.97 -4.43
CA VAL A 96 4.40 45.00 -5.79
C VAL A 96 4.63 46.37 -6.45
N GLU A 97 4.37 47.46 -5.75
CA GLU A 97 4.55 48.84 -6.21
C GLU A 97 6.02 49.16 -6.50
N GLU A 98 6.94 48.64 -5.69
CA GLU A 98 8.39 48.79 -5.87
C GLU A 98 8.97 47.85 -6.95
N GLY A 99 8.15 46.98 -7.55
CA GLY A 99 8.58 46.05 -8.59
C GLY A 99 9.59 45.00 -8.11
N ASP A 100 9.47 44.53 -6.87
CA ASP A 100 10.33 43.45 -6.35
C ASP A 100 10.21 42.20 -7.24
N PRO A 101 11.31 41.63 -7.76
CA PRO A 101 11.28 40.41 -8.58
C PRO A 101 10.60 39.21 -7.91
N PHE A 102 10.55 39.19 -6.58
CA PHE A 102 9.93 38.15 -5.76
C PHE A 102 8.62 38.62 -5.12
N ALA A 103 8.04 39.72 -5.61
CA ALA A 103 6.77 40.26 -5.14
C ALA A 103 5.67 39.18 -5.18
N PRO A 104 4.72 39.23 -4.21
CA PRO A 104 3.59 38.32 -4.21
C PRO A 104 2.79 38.43 -5.51
N GLN A 105 2.46 37.28 -6.09
CA GLN A 105 1.56 37.17 -7.24
C GLN A 105 0.19 36.65 -6.77
N ALA A 106 -0.83 36.78 -7.61
CA ALA A 106 -2.15 36.24 -7.31
C ALA A 106 -2.91 35.78 -8.54
N VAL A 107 -3.66 34.70 -8.38
CA VAL A 107 -4.72 34.27 -9.31
C VAL A 107 -6.03 34.77 -8.71
N PHE A 108 -6.44 35.98 -9.10
CA PHE A 108 -7.49 36.74 -8.42
C PHE A 108 -8.88 36.09 -8.49
N ASP A 109 -9.23 35.52 -9.64
CA ASP A 109 -10.51 34.83 -9.85
C ASP A 109 -10.64 33.55 -9.01
N ALA A 110 -9.50 32.94 -8.65
CA ALA A 110 -9.43 31.77 -7.77
C ALA A 110 -9.09 32.10 -6.30
N PHE A 111 -8.85 33.37 -5.96
CA PHE A 111 -8.41 33.79 -4.61
C PHE A 111 -7.16 33.06 -4.12
N ILE A 112 -6.21 32.79 -5.03
CA ILE A 112 -4.93 32.14 -4.70
C ILE A 112 -3.84 33.19 -4.63
N MET A 113 -3.10 33.18 -3.53
CA MET A 113 -1.86 33.93 -3.41
C MET A 113 -0.66 33.04 -3.74
N LEU A 114 0.31 33.60 -4.46
CA LEU A 114 1.58 32.97 -4.79
C LEU A 114 2.71 33.79 -4.16
N LEU A 115 3.49 33.14 -3.31
CA LEU A 115 4.53 33.77 -2.51
C LEU A 115 5.85 33.04 -2.73
N HIS A 116 6.93 33.78 -2.99
CA HIS A 116 8.27 33.20 -2.88
C HIS A 116 8.54 32.80 -1.41
N PRO A 117 9.25 31.69 -1.11
CA PRO A 117 9.51 31.24 0.26
C PRO A 117 10.14 32.30 1.17
N ALA A 118 10.92 33.24 0.60
CA ALA A 118 11.47 34.38 1.33
C ALA A 118 10.42 35.28 2.01
N TYR A 119 9.16 35.22 1.56
CA TYR A 119 8.01 35.97 2.06
C TYR A 119 7.04 35.13 2.90
N ASP A 120 7.42 33.91 3.26
CA ASP A 120 6.70 33.11 4.26
C ASP A 120 6.81 33.78 5.64
N ARG A 121 5.71 34.35 6.11
CA ARG A 121 5.68 35.17 7.33
C ARG A 121 5.67 34.34 8.62
N GLU A 122 5.22 33.09 8.56
CA GLU A 122 5.16 32.23 9.75
C GLU A 122 6.55 31.66 10.08
N ILE A 123 7.41 31.49 9.06
CA ILE A 123 8.85 31.22 9.25
C ILE A 123 9.62 32.54 9.41
N GLY A 124 9.16 33.63 8.78
CA GLY A 124 9.52 35.03 9.06
C GLY A 124 10.92 35.48 8.62
N HIS A 125 11.90 34.57 8.58
CA HIS A 125 13.33 34.91 8.49
C HIS A 125 14.04 34.27 7.30
N LEU A 126 13.34 34.08 6.18
CA LEU A 126 13.88 33.44 4.97
C LEU A 126 14.46 34.43 3.93
N LYS A 127 14.63 35.70 4.29
CA LYS A 127 15.21 36.72 3.39
C LYS A 127 16.61 36.39 2.90
N TRP A 128 17.33 35.49 3.58
CA TRP A 128 18.65 35.01 3.15
C TRP A 128 18.63 34.22 1.82
N LEU A 129 17.45 33.76 1.38
CA LEU A 129 17.29 33.15 0.05
C LEU A 129 17.50 34.18 -1.07
N VAL A 130 17.04 35.42 -0.89
CA VAL A 130 17.00 36.45 -1.95
C VAL A 130 17.93 37.65 -1.68
N CYS A 131 18.38 37.84 -0.43
CA CYS A 131 19.20 38.99 -0.03
C CYS A 131 20.61 38.56 0.42
N LYS A 132 21.64 38.97 -0.34
CA LYS A 132 23.06 38.66 -0.04
C LYS A 132 23.50 39.09 1.37
N LYS A 133 23.03 40.23 1.88
CA LYS A 133 23.36 40.70 3.25
C LYS A 133 22.83 39.73 4.32
N HIS A 134 21.58 39.30 4.20
CA HIS A 134 20.98 38.33 5.13
C HIS A 134 21.63 36.96 4.98
N ARG A 135 21.97 36.56 3.76
CA ARG A 135 22.72 35.33 3.47
C ARG A 135 24.07 35.29 4.16
N ARG A 136 24.87 36.35 4.04
CA ARG A 136 26.15 36.50 4.77
C ARG A 136 25.97 36.38 6.28
N HIS A 137 24.94 37.03 6.83
CA HIS A 137 24.66 36.97 8.26
C HIS A 137 24.36 35.54 8.72
N ILE A 138 23.41 34.86 8.07
CA ILE A 138 23.01 33.49 8.42
C ILE A 138 24.16 32.51 8.27
N LEU A 139 24.88 32.57 7.16
CA LEU A 139 26.02 31.68 6.92
C LEU A 139 27.12 31.91 7.97
N LYS A 140 27.41 33.17 8.34
CA LYS A 140 28.33 33.48 9.44
C LYS A 140 27.84 32.95 10.78
N ALA A 141 26.57 33.17 11.14
CA ALA A 141 25.99 32.68 12.39
C ALA A 141 25.96 31.14 12.47
N CYS A 142 25.90 30.49 11.32
CA CYS A 142 25.95 29.04 11.15
C CYS A 142 27.39 28.48 11.02
N SER A 143 28.43 29.30 11.24
CA SER A 143 29.84 28.92 11.09
C SER A 143 30.22 28.44 9.68
N LEU A 144 29.50 28.89 8.65
CA LEU A 144 29.75 28.62 7.23
C LEU A 144 30.41 29.86 6.60
N LEU A 145 31.71 30.02 6.85
CA LEU A 145 32.50 31.10 6.25
C LEU A 145 32.83 30.78 4.78
N TYR A 146 32.75 31.79 3.91
CA TYR A 146 33.06 31.69 2.48
C TYR A 146 33.71 33.01 2.00
N SER A 147 34.52 32.93 0.92
CA SER A 147 35.06 34.11 0.26
C SER A 147 34.07 34.66 -0.77
N GLU A 148 34.16 35.95 -1.11
CA GLU A 148 33.26 36.53 -2.13
C GLU A 148 33.44 35.90 -3.52
N GLU A 149 34.61 35.34 -3.81
CA GLU A 149 34.93 34.62 -5.05
C GLU A 149 34.36 33.19 -5.09
N ASP A 150 33.92 32.64 -3.95
CA ASP A 150 33.38 31.27 -3.82
C ASP A 150 32.06 31.30 -3.04
N GLU A 151 31.07 32.04 -3.56
CA GLU A 151 29.73 32.12 -2.98
C GLU A 151 29.07 30.72 -2.99
N PRO A 152 28.59 30.22 -1.85
CA PRO A 152 28.04 28.88 -1.78
C PRO A 152 26.70 28.77 -2.53
N ASP A 153 26.54 27.67 -3.23
CA ASP A 153 25.28 27.26 -3.84
C ASP A 153 24.29 26.83 -2.76
N ILE A 154 23.06 27.32 -2.85
CA ILE A 154 21.98 27.05 -1.90
C ILE A 154 20.83 26.42 -2.68
N LYS A 155 20.59 25.14 -2.41
CA LYS A 155 19.50 24.38 -3.02
C LYS A 155 18.45 24.03 -1.96
N ILE A 156 17.21 24.46 -2.15
CA ILE A 156 16.09 24.03 -1.31
C ILE A 156 15.88 22.53 -1.55
N LEU A 157 15.90 21.74 -0.48
CA LEU A 157 15.64 20.30 -0.51
C LEU A 157 14.19 19.99 -0.16
N CYS A 158 13.67 20.65 0.88
CA CYS A 158 12.30 20.47 1.33
C CYS A 158 11.77 21.79 1.85
N TYR A 159 10.56 22.15 1.44
CA TYR A 159 9.86 23.31 1.96
C TYR A 159 8.43 22.90 2.32
N LYS A 160 8.07 23.07 3.60
CA LYS A 160 6.72 22.89 4.14
C LYS A 160 6.21 24.26 4.57
N PRO A 161 5.30 24.89 3.80
CA PRO A 161 4.90 26.28 4.01
C PRO A 161 4.35 26.49 5.41
N GLU A 162 4.68 27.64 5.98
CA GLU A 162 4.30 28.06 7.32
C GLU A 162 4.80 27.15 8.44
N ARG A 163 5.84 26.35 8.17
CA ARG A 163 6.34 25.36 9.12
C ARG A 163 7.86 25.26 9.13
N ARG A 164 8.46 24.81 8.02
CA ARG A 164 9.91 24.59 7.94
C ARG A 164 10.45 24.64 6.52
N LEU A 165 11.70 25.04 6.39
CA LEU A 165 12.50 24.97 5.17
C LEU A 165 13.83 24.26 5.46
N VAL A 166 14.22 23.37 4.56
CA VAL A 166 15.49 22.63 4.57
C VAL A 166 16.21 22.93 3.26
N ALA A 167 17.44 23.42 3.34
CA ALA A 167 18.27 23.72 2.20
C ALA A 167 19.67 23.12 2.36
N ARG A 168 20.24 22.65 1.25
CA ARG A 168 21.62 22.22 1.14
C ARG A 168 22.49 23.41 0.77
N VAL A 169 23.61 23.54 1.46
CA VAL A 169 24.67 24.50 1.13
C VAL A 169 25.84 23.73 0.55
N SER A 170 26.28 24.12 -0.64
CA SER A 170 27.41 23.52 -1.35
C SER A 170 28.45 24.58 -1.70
N SER A 171 29.74 24.21 -1.74
CA SER A 171 30.83 25.05 -2.25
C SER A 171 31.58 24.24 -3.30
N LYS A 172 31.90 24.86 -4.46
CA LYS A 172 32.56 24.19 -5.60
C LYS A 172 31.93 22.85 -5.97
N GLY A 173 30.59 22.79 -5.93
CA GLY A 173 29.80 21.58 -6.20
C GLY A 173 29.79 20.52 -5.10
N GLN A 174 30.54 20.69 -4.01
CA GLN A 174 30.59 19.75 -2.89
C GLN A 174 29.61 20.16 -1.78
N PRO A 175 28.75 19.26 -1.29
CA PRO A 175 27.82 19.57 -0.22
C PRO A 175 28.55 19.74 1.12
N LEU A 176 28.33 20.88 1.77
CA LEU A 176 28.97 21.26 3.04
C LEU A 176 28.05 21.09 4.24
N ALA A 177 26.82 21.59 4.12
CA ALA A 177 25.89 21.68 5.24
C ALA A 177 24.43 21.58 4.81
N ILE A 178 23.58 21.28 5.78
CA ILE A 178 22.13 21.43 5.72
C ILE A 178 21.75 22.60 6.63
N ILE A 179 21.07 23.59 6.07
CA ILE A 179 20.41 24.66 6.81
C ILE A 179 18.94 24.30 6.99
N ARG A 180 18.44 24.42 8.22
CA ARG A 180 17.04 24.25 8.58
C ARG A 180 16.54 25.53 9.24
N SER A 181 15.42 26.05 8.76
CA SER A 181 14.71 27.21 9.32
C SER A 181 13.28 26.81 9.62
N GLY A 182 12.71 27.26 10.74
CA GLY A 182 11.34 26.93 11.13
C GLY A 182 10.68 28.01 11.97
N THR A 183 9.48 27.70 12.46
CA THR A 183 8.83 28.51 13.50
C THR A 183 9.60 28.41 14.82
N PRO A 184 9.39 29.29 15.82
CA PRO A 184 10.05 29.18 17.12
C PRO A 184 9.87 27.82 17.82
N ASP A 185 8.68 27.22 17.67
CA ASP A 185 8.39 25.87 18.20
C ASP A 185 9.20 24.79 17.48
N GLU A 186 9.23 24.81 16.14
CA GLU A 186 10.03 23.87 15.34
C GLU A 186 11.53 24.04 15.60
N PHE A 187 12.02 25.29 15.73
CA PHE A 187 13.43 25.56 16.03
C PHE A 187 13.86 25.00 17.38
N THR A 188 13.00 25.09 18.41
CA THR A 188 13.27 24.51 19.73
C THR A 188 13.44 22.99 19.63
N LYS A 189 12.53 22.31 18.92
CA LYS A 189 12.59 20.87 18.66
C LYS A 189 13.85 20.49 17.88
N MET A 190 14.17 21.25 16.84
CA MET A 190 15.37 21.03 16.03
C MET A 190 16.67 21.16 16.83
N LEU A 191 16.75 22.13 17.76
CA LEU A 191 17.93 22.35 18.60
C LEU A 191 18.09 21.23 19.63
N ILE A 192 17.01 20.85 20.32
CA ILE A 192 17.02 19.73 21.27
C ILE A 192 17.39 18.44 20.54
N GLY A 193 16.67 18.11 19.46
CA GLY A 193 16.92 16.91 18.66
C GLY A 193 18.35 16.84 18.15
N ASN A 194 18.91 17.96 17.71
CA ASN A 194 20.30 18.00 17.28
C ASN A 194 21.30 17.58 18.38
N ALA A 195 21.09 17.98 19.64
CA ALA A 195 21.94 17.56 20.75
C ALA A 195 21.94 16.03 20.93
N PHE A 196 20.78 15.38 20.78
CA PHE A 196 20.66 13.92 20.79
C PHE A 196 21.27 13.27 19.54
N GLY A 197 21.15 13.91 18.37
CA GLY A 197 21.81 13.45 17.15
C GLY A 197 23.35 13.48 17.25
N VAL A 198 23.90 14.48 17.94
CA VAL A 198 25.35 14.60 18.23
C VAL A 198 25.81 13.49 19.17
N SER A 199 25.07 13.20 20.25
CA SER A 199 25.46 12.17 21.22
C SER A 199 25.49 10.75 20.63
N HIS A 200 24.75 10.51 19.54
CA HIS A 200 24.72 9.23 18.81
C HIS A 200 25.59 9.22 17.54
N GLY A 201 26.44 10.23 17.36
CA GLY A 201 27.40 10.32 16.25
C GLY A 201 26.74 10.45 14.86
N GLY A 202 25.47 10.89 14.81
CA GLY A 202 24.69 11.00 13.58
C GLY A 202 24.73 12.37 12.92
N VAL A 203 24.86 13.44 13.71
CA VAL A 203 24.74 14.82 13.24
C VAL A 203 25.78 15.69 13.92
N LEU A 204 26.35 16.67 13.21
CA LEU A 204 27.24 17.68 13.80
C LEU A 204 26.62 19.07 13.63
N LEU A 205 26.36 19.77 14.74
CA LEU A 205 25.95 21.18 14.71
C LEU A 205 27.13 22.05 14.25
N MET A 206 26.91 22.87 13.24
CA MET A 206 27.89 23.87 12.78
C MET A 206 27.64 25.21 13.47
N GLY A 207 26.37 25.58 13.62
CA GLY A 207 25.94 26.78 14.33
C GLY A 207 24.42 26.94 14.29
N ALA A 208 23.92 27.87 15.08
CA ALA A 208 22.50 28.20 15.15
C ALA A 208 22.32 29.69 15.44
N ASP A 209 21.24 30.25 14.91
CA ASP A 209 20.79 31.61 15.19
C ASP A 209 19.35 31.58 15.67
N GLY A 210 19.15 31.91 16.95
CA GLY A 210 17.84 31.97 17.56
C GLY A 210 16.97 33.11 17.02
N ALA A 211 17.58 34.22 16.58
CA ALA A 211 16.83 35.37 16.08
C ALA A 211 16.12 35.08 14.75
N SER A 212 16.72 34.24 13.91
CA SER A 212 16.13 33.76 12.65
C SER A 212 15.55 32.35 12.72
N CYS A 213 15.52 31.72 13.90
CA CYS A 213 15.05 30.35 14.09
C CYS A 213 15.69 29.37 13.08
N THR A 214 17.00 29.54 12.85
CA THR A 214 17.75 28.82 11.82
C THR A 214 18.95 28.11 12.44
N LEU A 215 19.22 26.88 12.02
CA LEU A 215 20.44 26.17 12.38
C LEU A 215 21.06 25.49 11.17
N ALA A 216 22.36 25.22 11.26
CA ALA A 216 23.09 24.46 10.26
C ALA A 216 23.75 23.24 10.87
N THR A 217 23.62 22.11 10.18
CA THR A 217 24.31 20.86 10.51
C THR A 217 25.24 20.47 9.37
N LYS A 218 26.39 19.87 9.69
CA LYS A 218 27.32 19.37 8.68
C LYS A 218 26.63 18.34 7.79
N TRP A 219 26.86 18.42 6.48
CA TRP A 219 26.39 17.43 5.53
C TRP A 219 26.92 16.05 5.91
N GLN A 220 26.03 15.08 6.03
CA GLN A 220 26.40 13.71 6.31
C GLN A 220 26.53 12.97 4.98
N LYS A 221 27.76 12.53 4.68
CA LYS A 221 28.03 11.73 3.49
C LYS A 221 27.53 10.30 3.73
N GLY A 222 26.66 9.81 2.85
CA GLY A 222 26.15 8.45 2.86
C GLY A 222 25.09 8.25 1.79
N GLU A 223 24.59 7.03 1.71
CA GLU A 223 23.45 6.63 0.89
C GLU A 223 22.24 6.42 1.81
N SER A 224 21.08 6.90 1.38
CA SER A 224 19.83 6.70 2.11
C SER A 224 19.42 5.23 2.08
N LEU A 225 18.87 4.73 3.19
CA LEU A 225 18.25 3.39 3.24
C LEU A 225 16.76 3.43 2.86
N CYS A 226 16.24 4.60 2.49
CA CYS A 226 14.88 4.83 2.03
C CYS A 226 14.61 4.02 0.74
N PRO A 227 13.61 3.11 0.73
CA PRO A 227 13.24 2.38 -0.49
C PRO A 227 12.82 3.29 -1.67
N GLU A 228 12.35 4.51 -1.41
CA GLU A 228 12.00 5.51 -2.42
C GLU A 228 13.23 6.18 -3.07
N GLU A 229 14.38 6.18 -2.39
CA GLU A 229 15.59 6.89 -2.84
C GLU A 229 16.69 5.94 -3.33
N GLY A 230 16.52 4.64 -3.17
CA GLY A 230 17.52 3.66 -3.58
C GLY A 230 17.25 2.24 -3.07
N ILE A 231 18.34 1.50 -2.83
CA ILE A 231 18.28 0.09 -2.48
C ILE A 231 17.96 -0.05 -0.98
N PRO A 232 16.87 -0.72 -0.59
CA PRO A 232 16.58 -1.03 0.81
C PRO A 232 17.73 -1.84 1.43
N PRO A 233 17.93 -1.76 2.76
CA PRO A 233 19.03 -2.44 3.41
C PRO A 233 18.92 -3.96 3.26
N ASP A 234 20.07 -4.62 3.14
CA ASP A 234 20.13 -6.08 3.23
C ASP A 234 19.87 -6.57 4.66
N GLU A 235 19.89 -7.89 4.83
CA GLU A 235 19.64 -8.51 6.12
C GLU A 235 20.66 -8.07 7.18
N GLU A 236 21.95 -7.99 6.84
CA GLU A 236 23.02 -7.63 7.78
C GLU A 236 22.87 -6.20 8.28
N LEU A 237 22.64 -5.25 7.37
CA LEU A 237 22.38 -3.85 7.69
C LEU A 237 21.12 -3.68 8.53
N THR A 238 20.07 -4.44 8.21
CA THR A 238 18.83 -4.44 8.98
C THR A 238 19.04 -4.95 10.40
N GLN A 239 19.86 -5.99 10.58
CA GLN A 239 20.23 -6.48 11.91
C GLN A 239 21.02 -5.43 12.70
N GLU A 240 22.01 -4.76 12.08
CA GLU A 240 22.78 -3.72 12.75
C GLU A 240 21.92 -2.51 13.10
N LEU A 241 20.95 -2.16 12.26
CA LEU A 241 19.97 -1.11 12.55
C LEU A 241 19.13 -1.45 13.79
N GLY A 242 18.63 -2.69 13.89
CA GLY A 242 17.91 -3.16 15.08
C GLY A 242 18.77 -3.12 16.36
N ARG A 243 20.05 -3.50 16.26
CA ARG A 243 21.00 -3.36 17.38
C ARG A 243 21.24 -1.89 17.74
N LYS A 244 21.38 -1.00 16.75
CA LYS A 244 21.58 0.42 16.99
C LYS A 244 20.37 1.05 17.70
N LEU A 245 19.16 0.75 17.25
CA LEU A 245 17.93 1.20 17.91
C LEU A 245 17.85 0.69 19.36
N SER A 246 18.24 -0.57 19.61
CA SER A 246 18.27 -1.10 20.97
C SER A 246 19.25 -0.35 21.89
N ARG A 247 20.40 0.11 21.37
CA ARG A 247 21.36 0.92 22.12
C ARG A 247 20.81 2.31 22.45
N ILE A 248 20.02 2.90 21.54
CA ILE A 248 19.35 4.19 21.76
C ILE A 248 18.35 4.07 22.90
N HIS A 249 17.48 3.05 22.87
CA HIS A 249 16.47 2.85 23.92
C HIS A 249 17.10 2.47 25.27
N ALA A 250 18.27 1.83 25.27
CA ALA A 250 19.03 1.52 26.49
C ALA A 250 19.86 2.71 27.02
N ALA A 251 19.85 3.87 26.36
CA ALA A 251 20.59 5.04 26.82
C ALA A 251 20.08 5.52 28.18
N THR A 252 20.99 5.87 29.09
CA THR A 252 20.67 6.22 30.48
C THR A 252 20.30 7.69 30.69
N TYR A 253 20.55 8.54 29.70
CA TYR A 253 20.26 9.98 29.79
C TYR A 253 18.81 10.28 29.39
N LYS A 254 18.19 11.20 30.13
CA LYS A 254 16.76 11.53 29.98
C LYS A 254 16.56 12.66 28.99
N HIS A 255 15.61 12.48 28.08
CA HIS A 255 15.16 13.54 27.19
C HIS A 255 14.30 14.57 27.96
N PRO A 256 14.45 15.89 27.73
CA PRO A 256 13.69 16.91 28.46
C PRO A 256 12.20 16.92 28.10
N THR A 257 11.85 16.53 26.88
CA THR A 257 10.46 16.34 26.43
C THR A 257 10.00 14.93 26.74
N VAL A 258 8.88 14.80 27.45
CA VAL A 258 8.16 13.53 27.64
C VAL A 258 7.05 13.44 26.62
N TYR A 259 6.86 12.26 26.04
CA TYR A 259 5.77 11.98 25.10
C TYR A 259 5.11 10.65 25.51
N GLY A 260 3.96 10.75 26.17
CA GLY A 260 3.23 9.60 26.71
C GLY A 260 2.15 9.05 25.78
N ILE A 261 1.43 8.05 26.25
CA ILE A 261 0.29 7.46 25.55
C ILE A 261 -0.81 8.51 25.31
N SER A 262 -1.02 9.41 26.28
CA SER A 262 -2.01 10.50 26.13
C SER A 262 -1.69 11.47 24.99
N ASP A 263 -0.40 11.78 24.77
CA ASP A 263 0.05 12.60 23.65
C ASP A 263 -0.17 11.89 22.31
N GLU A 264 0.08 10.57 22.27
CA GLU A 264 -0.17 9.74 21.10
C GLU A 264 -1.66 9.71 20.72
N ILE A 265 -2.55 9.51 21.70
CA ILE A 265 -4.01 9.56 21.49
C ILE A 265 -4.45 10.94 21.01
N LYS A 266 -3.90 12.03 21.59
CA LYS A 266 -4.19 13.40 21.13
C LYS A 266 -3.74 13.63 19.69
N SER A 267 -2.57 13.13 19.33
CA SER A 267 -2.02 13.19 17.97
C SER A 267 -2.91 12.44 16.98
N LEU A 268 -3.40 11.26 17.36
CA LEU A 268 -4.34 10.45 16.59
C LEU A 268 -5.67 11.19 16.33
N HIS A 269 -6.27 11.77 17.37
CA HIS A 269 -7.51 12.56 17.26
C HIS A 269 -7.36 13.79 16.35
N GLY A 270 -6.17 14.40 16.30
CA GLY A 270 -5.88 15.54 15.43
C GLY A 270 -6.09 15.27 13.93
N VAL A 271 -6.16 14.00 13.53
CA VAL A 271 -6.31 13.58 12.13
C VAL A 271 -7.77 13.42 11.71
N ILE A 272 -8.69 13.19 12.66
CA ILE A 272 -10.14 13.00 12.40
C ILE A 272 -10.71 14.16 11.60
N ASN A 273 -10.39 15.40 11.99
CA ASN A 273 -10.91 16.58 11.30
C ASN A 273 -10.47 16.64 9.84
N THR A 274 -9.28 16.13 9.49
CA THR A 274 -8.87 16.05 8.08
C THR A 274 -9.75 15.05 7.34
N PHE A 275 -9.95 13.85 7.90
CA PHE A 275 -10.75 12.77 7.31
C PHE A 275 -12.22 13.14 7.09
N LYS A 276 -12.83 13.89 8.01
CA LYS A 276 -14.20 14.42 7.87
C LYS A 276 -14.44 15.21 6.59
N HIS A 277 -13.38 15.81 6.06
CA HIS A 277 -13.45 16.65 4.87
C HIS A 277 -12.92 15.94 3.62
N ILE A 278 -11.84 15.14 3.73
CA ILE A 278 -11.27 14.47 2.55
C ILE A 278 -12.00 13.17 2.19
N LEU A 279 -12.56 12.44 3.17
CA LEU A 279 -13.27 11.17 2.97
C LEU A 279 -14.51 11.09 3.88
N PRO A 280 -15.52 11.97 3.66
CA PRO A 280 -16.68 12.07 4.55
C PRO A 280 -17.46 10.75 4.69
N PHE A 281 -17.64 10.02 3.59
CA PHE A 281 -18.35 8.73 3.59
C PHE A 281 -17.63 7.65 4.39
N GLN A 282 -16.33 7.78 4.62
CA GLN A 282 -15.50 6.80 5.33
C GLN A 282 -15.10 7.26 6.74
N THR A 283 -15.64 8.39 7.20
CA THR A 283 -15.34 8.95 8.53
C THR A 283 -15.75 7.99 9.64
N ALA A 284 -16.93 7.36 9.55
CA ALA A 284 -17.38 6.40 10.57
C ALA A 284 -16.45 5.18 10.66
N TRP A 285 -15.87 4.75 9.54
CA TRP A 285 -14.87 3.68 9.54
C TRP A 285 -13.59 4.12 10.25
N PHE A 286 -13.07 5.31 9.91
CA PHE A 286 -11.89 5.90 10.55
C PHE A 286 -12.08 6.08 12.07
N GLU A 287 -13.19 6.68 12.50
CA GLU A 287 -13.49 6.95 13.92
C GLU A 287 -13.58 5.66 14.74
N ARG A 288 -14.13 4.57 14.21
CA ARG A 288 -14.10 3.26 14.89
C ARG A 288 -12.69 2.72 15.06
N LEU A 289 -11.83 2.85 14.04
CA LEU A 289 -10.44 2.38 14.13
C LEU A 289 -9.66 3.21 15.15
N VAL A 290 -9.90 4.53 15.19
CA VAL A 290 -9.35 5.41 16.22
C VAL A 290 -9.81 4.98 17.61
N ALA A 291 -11.11 4.78 17.83
CA ALA A 291 -11.66 4.37 19.12
C ALA A 291 -11.11 3.02 19.60
N ALA A 292 -11.01 2.03 18.71
CA ALA A 292 -10.41 0.73 19.04
C ALA A 292 -8.92 0.87 19.38
N THR A 293 -8.20 1.71 18.66
CA THR A 293 -6.78 1.98 18.90
C THR A 293 -6.56 2.70 20.22
N GLU A 294 -7.36 3.72 20.52
CA GLU A 294 -7.36 4.45 21.78
C GLU A 294 -7.61 3.51 22.95
N GLN A 295 -8.68 2.70 22.90
CA GLN A 295 -8.98 1.73 23.94
C GLN A 295 -7.81 0.78 24.19
N GLY A 296 -7.18 0.30 23.11
CA GLY A 296 -6.01 -0.57 23.20
C GLY A 296 -4.78 0.12 23.79
N LEU A 297 -4.51 1.36 23.40
CA LEU A 297 -3.40 2.17 23.93
C LEU A 297 -3.60 2.51 25.41
N SER A 298 -4.80 2.94 25.81
CA SER A 298 -5.12 3.29 27.20
C SER A 298 -5.01 2.12 28.18
N ALA A 299 -5.05 0.89 27.69
CA ALA A 299 -4.87 -0.30 28.51
C ALA A 299 -3.39 -0.67 28.76
N LEU A 300 -2.44 -0.03 28.05
CA LEU A 300 -1.01 -0.33 28.17
C LEU A 300 -0.37 0.45 29.32
N PRO A 301 0.64 -0.14 30.00
CA PRO A 301 1.43 0.61 30.97
C PRO A 301 2.33 1.63 30.27
N GLU A 302 2.50 2.79 30.88
CA GLU A 302 3.50 3.77 30.44
C GLU A 302 4.91 3.21 30.61
N ARG A 303 5.73 3.43 29.59
CA ARG A 303 7.17 3.13 29.59
C ARG A 303 7.88 4.30 28.96
N PHE A 304 9.03 4.65 29.51
CA PHE A 304 9.78 5.79 29.04
C PHE A 304 11.25 5.45 28.87
N THR A 305 11.68 5.46 27.61
CA THR A 305 13.08 5.41 27.19
C THR A 305 13.34 6.61 26.30
N LEU A 306 14.61 6.88 25.97
CA LEU A 306 14.88 7.74 24.82
C LEU A 306 14.32 7.08 23.57
N ILE A 307 13.49 7.80 22.82
CA ILE A 307 12.97 7.39 21.52
C ILE A 307 13.33 8.45 20.47
N HIS A 308 13.41 8.01 19.22
CA HIS A 308 13.55 8.87 18.06
C HIS A 308 12.24 9.60 17.72
N GLY A 309 11.09 8.94 17.89
CA GLY A 309 9.74 9.52 17.78
C GLY A 309 9.12 9.56 16.37
N ASP A 310 9.92 9.27 15.34
CA ASP A 310 9.48 9.11 13.94
C ASP A 310 10.50 8.26 13.17
N PHE A 311 10.85 7.11 13.75
CA PHE A 311 11.92 6.26 13.22
C PHE A 311 11.48 5.51 11.96
N SER A 312 12.20 5.70 10.85
CA SER A 312 11.95 5.03 9.57
C SER A 312 13.20 5.05 8.68
N LEU A 313 13.19 4.27 7.60
CA LEU A 313 14.38 4.08 6.75
C LEU A 313 14.84 5.36 6.03
N ASP A 314 13.93 6.30 5.75
CA ASP A 314 14.26 7.64 5.23
C ASP A 314 15.10 8.48 6.19
N GLN A 315 15.15 8.10 7.46
CA GLN A 315 15.96 8.76 8.48
C GLN A 315 17.29 8.03 8.74
N VAL A 316 17.67 7.07 7.91
CA VAL A 316 18.90 6.30 8.08
C VAL A 316 19.77 6.39 6.84
N ILE A 317 21.02 6.77 7.03
CA ILE A 317 22.04 6.73 5.97
C ILE A 317 23.12 5.71 6.30
N GLN A 318 23.57 4.99 5.27
CA GLN A 318 24.76 4.14 5.33
C GLN A 318 25.98 4.87 4.80
N ARG A 319 27.12 4.69 5.45
CA ARG A 319 28.41 5.20 5.01
C ARG A 319 29.44 4.10 5.05
N LYS A 320 30.04 3.81 3.90
CA LYS A 320 31.22 2.95 3.82
C LYS A 320 32.47 3.76 4.17
N SER A 321 33.26 3.25 5.10
CA SER A 321 34.56 3.80 5.45
C SER A 321 35.62 3.44 4.40
N ARG A 322 36.81 4.04 4.50
CA ARG A 322 37.94 3.72 3.61
C ARG A 322 38.45 2.28 3.77
N ASN A 323 38.26 1.69 4.95
CA ASN A 323 38.58 0.29 5.26
C ASN A 323 37.43 -0.68 4.96
N GLY A 324 36.34 -0.22 4.32
CA GLY A 324 35.22 -1.08 3.92
C GLY A 324 34.16 -1.36 4.99
N GLU A 325 34.31 -0.81 6.20
CA GLU A 325 33.30 -0.92 7.26
C GLU A 325 32.07 -0.06 6.95
N THR A 326 30.89 -0.64 7.06
CA THR A 326 29.64 0.12 6.95
C THR A 326 29.22 0.69 8.30
N LYS A 327 28.99 2.00 8.34
CA LYS A 327 28.45 2.71 9.50
C LYS A 327 27.08 3.28 9.18
N LEU A 328 26.13 3.09 10.09
CA LEU A 328 24.79 3.67 10.00
C LEU A 328 24.74 4.99 10.79
N HIS A 329 24.14 6.03 10.22
CA HIS A 329 23.81 7.28 10.91
C HIS A 329 22.29 7.49 10.88
N ILE A 330 21.72 7.85 12.03
CA ILE A 330 20.29 8.17 12.15
C ILE A 330 20.17 9.69 12.18
N LEU A 331 19.34 10.22 11.29
CA LEU A 331 19.09 11.64 11.05
C LEU A 331 17.75 12.08 11.69
N ASP A 332 17.37 13.35 11.54
CA ASP A 332 16.09 13.94 12.00
C ASP A 332 15.61 13.52 13.40
N TRP A 333 16.36 13.93 14.42
CA TRP A 333 15.99 13.75 15.82
C TRP A 333 14.98 14.79 16.33
N ASP A 334 14.35 15.58 15.46
CA ASP A 334 13.50 16.71 15.86
C ASP A 334 12.24 16.24 16.64
N ARG A 335 11.90 14.96 16.56
CA ARG A 335 10.80 14.32 17.30
C ARG A 335 11.25 13.44 18.46
N SER A 336 12.53 13.48 18.82
CA SER A 336 13.02 12.69 19.93
C SER A 336 12.32 13.08 21.23
N ALA A 337 12.08 12.09 22.08
CA ALA A 337 11.37 12.26 23.33
C ALA A 337 11.77 11.20 24.34
N TYR A 338 11.30 11.36 25.59
CA TYR A 338 11.24 10.30 26.57
C TYR A 338 9.85 9.67 26.45
N GLY A 339 9.77 8.47 25.88
CA GLY A 339 8.50 7.86 25.45
C GLY A 339 8.58 6.34 25.32
N HIS A 340 7.48 5.73 24.86
CA HIS A 340 7.36 4.28 24.79
C HIS A 340 8.21 3.71 23.63
N PRO A 341 9.12 2.74 23.87
CA PRO A 341 10.04 2.22 22.83
C PRO A 341 9.34 1.60 21.62
N LEU A 342 8.14 1.02 21.82
CA LEU A 342 7.32 0.50 20.71
C LEU A 342 6.90 1.58 19.69
N MET A 343 6.96 2.87 20.01
CA MET A 343 6.65 3.94 19.06
C MET A 343 7.59 3.95 17.85
N ASP A 344 8.89 3.72 18.07
CA ASP A 344 9.88 3.67 16.98
C ASP A 344 9.72 2.41 16.13
N LEU A 345 9.42 1.27 16.76
CA LEU A 345 9.12 0.03 16.03
C LEU A 345 7.82 0.16 15.21
N ALA A 346 6.81 0.82 15.78
CA ALA A 346 5.52 1.06 15.13
C ALA A 346 5.62 2.03 13.95
N THR A 347 6.36 3.13 14.10
CA THR A 347 6.56 4.11 13.01
C THR A 347 7.38 3.50 11.88
N PHE A 348 8.40 2.69 12.19
CA PHE A 348 9.15 1.93 11.20
C PHE A 348 8.25 0.99 10.38
N ARG A 349 7.45 0.18 11.07
CA ARG A 349 6.50 -0.74 10.42
C ARG A 349 5.44 0.01 9.62
N ALA A 350 4.86 1.09 10.18
CA ALA A 350 3.81 1.86 9.52
C ALA A 350 4.28 2.48 8.20
N ARG A 351 5.54 2.94 8.13
CA ARG A 351 6.14 3.47 6.90
C ARG A 351 6.34 2.39 5.85
N LEU A 352 6.86 1.23 6.23
CA LEU A 352 6.98 0.08 5.32
C LEU A 352 5.62 -0.40 4.81
N GLU A 353 4.58 -0.43 5.66
CA GLU A 353 3.22 -0.82 5.23
C GLU A 353 2.64 0.20 4.23
N LEU A 354 2.88 1.50 4.40
CA LEU A 354 2.50 2.51 3.41
C LEU A 354 3.27 2.33 2.09
N GLN A 355 4.57 2.09 2.13
CA GLN A 355 5.39 1.83 0.94
C GLN A 355 4.98 0.56 0.20
N VAL A 356 4.50 -0.46 0.92
CA VAL A 356 3.87 -1.64 0.31
C VAL A 356 2.58 -1.25 -0.39
N ILE A 357 1.70 -0.49 0.26
CA ILE A 357 0.43 -0.03 -0.35
C ILE A 357 0.69 0.80 -1.62
N GLU A 358 1.66 1.71 -1.56
CA GLU A 358 2.06 2.59 -2.66
C GLU A 358 2.82 1.84 -3.78
N GLY A 359 3.20 0.57 -3.55
CA GLY A 359 3.91 -0.26 -4.53
C GLY A 359 5.41 0.03 -4.65
N ILE A 360 5.98 0.81 -3.73
CA ILE A 360 7.42 1.11 -3.65
C ILE A 360 8.20 -0.15 -3.28
N LEU A 361 7.70 -0.91 -2.31
CA LEU A 361 8.36 -2.10 -1.79
C LEU A 361 7.43 -3.30 -1.86
N PRO A 362 7.87 -4.48 -2.35
CA PRO A 362 7.02 -5.64 -2.31
C PRO A 362 6.82 -6.15 -0.88
N ARG A 363 5.62 -6.64 -0.60
CA ARG A 363 5.18 -7.13 0.72
C ARG A 363 6.19 -8.03 1.43
N TRP A 364 6.75 -9.02 0.73
CA TRP A 364 7.68 -9.99 1.33
C TRP A 364 9.02 -9.35 1.73
N HIS A 365 9.44 -8.29 1.05
CA HIS A 365 10.65 -7.57 1.42
C HIS A 365 10.39 -6.71 2.66
N ALA A 366 9.24 -6.02 2.72
CA ALA A 366 8.83 -5.30 3.92
C ALA A 366 8.73 -6.21 5.15
N ASP A 367 8.09 -7.38 4.98
CA ASP A 367 7.99 -8.38 6.05
C ASP A 367 9.38 -8.82 6.51
N SER A 368 10.30 -9.11 5.59
CA SER A 368 11.70 -9.47 5.92
C SER A 368 12.43 -8.36 6.69
N LEU A 369 12.28 -7.10 6.29
CA LEU A 369 12.91 -5.97 6.99
C LEU A 369 12.37 -5.83 8.42
N ILE A 370 11.05 -5.96 8.59
CA ILE A 370 10.38 -5.92 9.90
C ILE A 370 10.86 -7.07 10.77
N GLU A 371 10.80 -8.30 10.27
CA GLU A 371 11.22 -9.51 10.98
C GLU A 371 12.66 -9.41 11.46
N THR A 372 13.58 -9.05 10.55
CA THR A 372 15.02 -8.97 10.84
C THR A 372 15.33 -7.89 11.87
N LEU A 373 14.76 -6.69 11.72
CA LEU A 373 14.99 -5.59 12.67
C LEU A 373 14.43 -5.95 14.05
N PHE A 374 13.20 -6.48 14.10
CA PHE A 374 12.53 -6.83 15.35
C PHE A 374 13.23 -7.99 16.07
N ALA A 375 13.71 -8.99 15.34
CA ALA A 375 14.49 -10.08 15.90
C ALA A 375 15.81 -9.59 16.49
N ALA A 376 16.55 -8.73 15.78
CA ALA A 376 17.81 -8.16 16.26
C ALA A 376 17.60 -7.26 17.50
N TYR A 377 16.54 -6.45 17.50
CA TYR A 377 16.16 -5.61 18.63
C TYR A 377 15.79 -6.44 19.87
N ARG A 378 14.93 -7.46 19.71
CA ARG A 378 14.47 -8.33 20.81
C ARG A 378 15.63 -9.06 21.50
N ARG A 379 16.61 -9.57 20.74
CA ARG A 379 17.78 -10.26 21.31
C ARG A 379 18.60 -9.40 22.28
N LYS A 380 18.52 -8.07 22.17
CA LYS A 380 19.31 -7.15 23.02
C LYS A 380 18.57 -6.68 24.26
N ILE A 381 17.27 -6.42 24.18
CA ILE A 381 16.50 -5.83 25.29
C ILE A 381 15.59 -6.86 25.98
N GLY A 382 15.31 -8.02 25.35
CA GLY A 382 14.37 -9.00 25.88
C GLY A 382 12.92 -8.52 25.87
N GLU A 383 12.61 -7.52 25.05
CA GLU A 383 11.33 -6.81 25.10
C GLU A 383 10.16 -7.63 24.52
N ASN A 384 9.03 -7.58 25.22
CA ASN A 384 7.75 -8.09 24.74
C ASN A 384 7.09 -7.04 23.81
N PHE A 385 6.63 -7.46 22.63
CA PHE A 385 5.92 -6.60 21.68
C PHE A 385 4.41 -6.55 21.93
N GLU A 386 3.96 -6.97 23.11
CA GLU A 386 2.60 -6.74 23.59
C GLU A 386 2.24 -5.25 23.45
N GLY A 387 1.12 -4.98 22.79
CA GLY A 387 0.67 -3.62 22.50
C GLY A 387 1.27 -2.96 21.24
N LEU A 388 2.26 -3.59 20.57
CA LEU A 388 2.84 -3.04 19.33
C LEU A 388 1.79 -2.83 18.24
N ARG A 389 0.77 -3.70 18.17
CA ARG A 389 -0.34 -3.54 17.21
C ARG A 389 -1.09 -2.22 17.38
N TRP A 390 -1.26 -1.74 18.62
CA TRP A 390 -1.96 -0.49 18.92
C TRP A 390 -1.13 0.73 18.52
N PHE A 391 0.18 0.72 18.85
CA PHE A 391 1.09 1.76 18.38
C PHE A 391 1.22 1.75 16.84
N THR A 392 1.27 0.58 16.21
CA THR A 392 1.32 0.45 14.74
C THR A 392 0.06 1.01 14.11
N ALA A 393 -1.12 0.66 14.63
CA ALA A 393 -2.40 1.20 14.18
C ALA A 393 -2.45 2.72 14.32
N SER A 394 -2.02 3.28 15.46
CA SER A 394 -1.95 4.73 15.66
C SER A 394 -1.02 5.40 14.65
N ALA A 395 0.20 4.88 14.48
CA ALA A 395 1.15 5.40 13.51
C ALA A 395 0.59 5.38 12.08
N MET A 396 -0.01 4.26 11.65
CA MET A 396 -0.64 4.15 10.33
C MET A 396 -1.82 5.12 10.17
N LEU A 397 -2.75 5.20 11.12
CA LEU A 397 -3.88 6.13 11.07
C LEU A 397 -3.41 7.58 10.93
N ARG A 398 -2.29 7.95 11.58
CA ARG A 398 -1.67 9.27 11.42
C ARG A 398 -1.07 9.52 10.03
N LEU A 399 -0.70 8.45 9.31
CA LEU A 399 -0.28 8.50 7.91
C LEU A 399 -1.44 8.54 6.92
N GLY A 400 -2.67 8.29 7.36
CA GLY A 400 -3.81 8.12 6.45
C GLY A 400 -4.10 9.32 5.54
N ALA A 401 -3.74 10.54 5.95
CA ALA A 401 -3.87 11.74 5.11
C ALA A 401 -2.66 12.01 4.21
N GLU A 402 -1.58 11.25 4.34
CA GLU A 402 -0.32 11.48 3.63
C GLU A 402 -0.44 11.31 2.11
N PRO A 403 -1.12 10.28 1.57
CA PRO A 403 -1.33 10.17 0.13
C PRO A 403 -2.02 11.41 -0.47
N PHE A 404 -3.02 11.96 0.24
CA PHE A 404 -3.70 13.20 -0.16
C PHE A 404 -2.77 14.40 -0.10
N ARG A 405 -1.97 14.53 0.96
CA ARG A 405 -1.01 15.64 1.14
C ARG A 405 0.08 15.63 0.06
N LYS A 406 0.54 14.45 -0.36
CA LYS A 406 1.52 14.28 -1.45
C LYS A 406 0.88 14.38 -2.84
N ARG A 407 -0.43 14.58 -2.94
CA ARG A 407 -1.19 14.59 -4.20
C ARG A 407 -0.97 13.36 -5.08
N HIS A 408 -0.86 12.17 -4.46
CA HIS A 408 -0.76 10.94 -5.23
C HIS A 408 -2.03 10.75 -6.09
N PRO A 409 -1.95 10.36 -7.38
CA PRO A 409 -3.13 10.22 -8.25
C PRO A 409 -4.17 9.21 -7.73
N GLN A 410 -3.70 8.20 -6.98
CA GLN A 410 -4.52 7.16 -6.34
C GLN A 410 -4.71 7.38 -4.83
N TRP A 411 -4.57 8.62 -4.35
CA TRP A 411 -4.50 8.91 -2.91
C TRP A 411 -5.68 8.34 -2.12
N GLU A 412 -6.90 8.42 -2.66
CA GLU A 412 -8.10 7.93 -1.99
C GLU A 412 -7.95 6.44 -1.70
N GLN A 413 -7.66 5.65 -2.73
CA GLN A 413 -7.57 4.20 -2.58
C GLN A 413 -6.40 3.78 -1.68
N TYR A 414 -5.26 4.48 -1.73
CA TYR A 414 -4.16 4.22 -0.80
C TYR A 414 -4.54 4.52 0.65
N THR A 415 -5.25 5.62 0.90
CA THR A 415 -5.80 5.91 2.23
C THR A 415 -6.76 4.81 2.68
N LEU A 416 -7.66 4.34 1.83
CA LEU A 416 -8.60 3.27 2.19
C LEU A 416 -7.91 1.92 2.40
N GLN A 417 -6.88 1.58 1.60
CA GLN A 417 -6.05 0.39 1.80
C GLN A 417 -5.28 0.46 3.12
N LEU A 418 -4.86 1.65 3.54
CA LEU A 418 -4.25 1.86 4.85
C LEU A 418 -5.25 1.56 5.98
N LEU A 419 -6.49 2.05 5.89
CA LEU A 419 -7.53 1.74 6.90
C LEU A 419 -7.85 0.24 6.94
N GLN A 420 -7.97 -0.39 5.78
CA GLN A 420 -8.12 -1.85 5.64
C GLN A 420 -6.98 -2.60 6.31
N ARG A 421 -5.74 -2.12 6.16
CA ARG A 421 -4.57 -2.75 6.79
C ARG A 421 -4.57 -2.56 8.31
N VAL A 422 -4.95 -1.38 8.80
CA VAL A 422 -5.14 -1.13 10.23
C VAL A 422 -6.19 -2.07 10.81
N GLU A 423 -7.34 -2.21 10.16
CA GLU A 423 -8.40 -3.13 10.62
C GLU A 423 -7.89 -4.56 10.77
N ARG A 424 -7.11 -5.06 9.81
CA ARG A 424 -6.46 -6.38 9.90
C ARG A 424 -5.51 -6.47 11.10
N ILE A 425 -4.65 -5.48 11.28
CA ILE A 425 -3.69 -5.43 12.41
C ILE A 425 -4.42 -5.41 13.77
N LEU A 426 -5.58 -4.78 13.86
CA LEU A 426 -6.38 -4.75 15.08
C LEU A 426 -7.19 -6.04 15.30
N ALA A 427 -7.64 -6.69 14.22
CA ALA A 427 -8.40 -7.93 14.26
C ALA A 427 -7.52 -9.16 14.54
N ASP A 428 -6.27 -9.12 14.14
CA ASP A 428 -5.24 -10.09 14.52
C ASP A 428 -4.93 -9.85 16.02
N ALA A 429 -5.73 -10.42 16.93
CA ALA A 429 -5.33 -10.59 18.34
C ALA A 429 -3.92 -11.18 18.35
N ASP A 430 -2.99 -10.70 19.19
CA ASP A 430 -1.55 -11.03 19.17
C ASP A 430 -1.34 -12.53 18.93
N ILE A 431 -1.34 -12.93 17.65
CA ILE A 431 -0.74 -14.14 17.20
C ILE A 431 0.70 -13.75 17.45
N PRO A 432 1.37 -14.33 18.47
CA PRO A 432 2.81 -14.15 18.60
C PRO A 432 3.31 -14.35 17.20
N TYR A 433 4.13 -13.44 16.69
CA TYR A 433 4.81 -13.57 15.42
C TYR A 433 5.47 -14.94 15.45
N THR A 434 4.69 -15.93 15.06
CA THR A 434 5.00 -17.32 15.22
C THR A 434 5.81 -17.42 13.98
N GLU A 435 7.11 -17.60 14.17
CA GLU A 435 7.94 -18.34 13.22
C GLU A 435 6.96 -19.25 12.51
N LYS A 436 6.63 -18.95 11.25
CA LYS A 436 5.81 -19.83 10.44
C LYS A 436 6.50 -21.15 10.66
N SER A 437 5.86 -22.01 11.44
CA SER A 437 6.52 -23.17 11.98
C SER A 437 7.13 -23.80 10.76
N GLY A 438 8.46 -23.80 10.70
CA GLY A 438 9.17 -24.51 9.67
C GLY A 438 8.61 -25.89 9.86
N GLN A 439 7.66 -26.27 9.01
CA GLN A 439 7.14 -27.61 9.04
C GLN A 439 8.43 -28.38 8.84
N SER A 440 8.84 -29.10 9.89
CA SER A 440 9.82 -30.16 9.78
C SER A 440 9.12 -31.22 8.93
N THR A 441 8.96 -30.89 7.65
CA THR A 441 8.60 -31.81 6.61
C THR A 441 9.85 -32.58 6.36
N ASP A 442 9.76 -33.88 6.52
CA ASP A 442 10.75 -34.82 6.05
C ASP A 442 10.92 -34.63 4.53
N LEU A 443 11.80 -33.68 4.15
CA LEU A 443 12.04 -33.23 2.77
C LEU A 443 12.52 -34.39 1.88
N LEU A 444 12.95 -35.50 2.50
CA LEU A 444 13.46 -36.71 1.88
C LEU A 444 12.39 -37.54 1.16
N GLN A 445 11.10 -37.24 1.33
CA GLN A 445 10.02 -38.02 0.69
C GLN A 445 9.79 -37.70 -0.80
N ASP A 446 10.39 -36.63 -1.33
CA ASP A 446 10.24 -36.22 -2.72
C ASP A 446 11.62 -35.88 -3.32
N ALA A 447 12.09 -36.74 -4.25
CA ALA A 447 13.45 -36.69 -4.78
C ALA A 447 13.78 -35.37 -5.51
N ALA A 448 12.76 -34.64 -6.00
CA ALA A 448 12.98 -33.38 -6.69
C ALA A 448 13.19 -32.18 -5.74
N LEU A 449 12.70 -32.25 -4.49
CA LEU A 449 12.74 -31.10 -3.57
C LEU A 449 14.14 -30.65 -3.16
N PRO A 450 15.10 -31.55 -2.85
CA PRO A 450 16.48 -31.13 -2.57
C PRO A 450 17.09 -30.33 -3.71
N THR A 451 16.93 -30.78 -4.96
CA THR A 451 17.39 -30.04 -6.14
C THR A 451 16.67 -28.71 -6.30
N LEU A 452 15.33 -28.68 -6.12
CA LEU A 452 14.54 -27.44 -6.24
C LEU A 452 14.94 -26.37 -5.21
N LEU A 453 15.50 -26.75 -4.07
CA LEU A 453 15.96 -25.85 -3.01
C LEU A 453 17.46 -25.55 -3.06
N ASP A 454 18.21 -26.24 -3.93
CA ASP A 454 19.63 -25.99 -4.15
C ASP A 454 19.82 -24.84 -5.14
N LYS A 455 20.36 -23.72 -4.64
CA LYS A 455 20.57 -22.49 -5.42
C LYS A 455 21.49 -22.71 -6.64
N GLU A 456 22.54 -23.51 -6.51
CA GLU A 456 23.59 -23.66 -7.52
C GLU A 456 23.10 -24.60 -8.63
N GLN A 457 22.47 -25.72 -8.24
CA GLN A 457 21.84 -26.64 -9.18
C GLN A 457 20.71 -25.94 -9.94
N MET A 458 19.83 -25.22 -9.24
CA MET A 458 18.74 -24.50 -9.89
C MET A 458 19.23 -23.38 -10.81
N GLN A 459 20.29 -22.66 -10.45
CA GLN A 459 20.88 -21.66 -11.35
C GLN A 459 21.35 -22.30 -12.66
N MET A 460 22.09 -23.41 -12.60
CA MET A 460 22.55 -24.12 -13.79
C MET A 460 21.38 -24.61 -14.66
N LEU A 461 20.38 -25.25 -14.04
CA LEU A 461 19.21 -25.78 -14.73
C LEU A 461 18.36 -24.67 -15.37
N MET A 462 18.12 -23.57 -14.65
CA MET A 462 17.32 -22.46 -15.14
C MET A 462 18.01 -21.72 -16.30
N ARG A 463 19.34 -21.60 -16.30
CA ARG A 463 20.09 -21.06 -17.45
C ARG A 463 20.03 -21.99 -18.66
N GLY A 464 20.22 -23.29 -18.45
CA GLY A 464 20.11 -24.29 -19.52
C GLY A 464 18.77 -24.28 -20.25
N HIS A 465 17.69 -23.92 -19.55
CA HIS A 465 16.34 -23.77 -20.09
C HIS A 465 15.93 -22.34 -20.42
N GLN A 466 16.88 -21.38 -20.45
CA GLN A 466 16.64 -19.97 -20.78
C GLN A 466 15.59 -19.28 -19.88
N ILE A 467 15.37 -19.81 -18.67
CA ILE A 467 14.52 -19.19 -17.64
C ILE A 467 15.29 -18.02 -16.99
N LEU A 468 16.62 -18.15 -16.91
CA LEU A 468 17.54 -17.10 -16.50
C LEU A 468 18.52 -16.79 -17.62
N SER A 469 18.91 -15.53 -17.72
CA SER A 469 20.03 -15.07 -18.54
C SER A 469 21.39 -15.37 -17.87
N GLU A 470 22.48 -15.25 -18.62
CA GLU A 470 23.84 -15.46 -18.09
C GLU A 470 24.24 -14.45 -17.00
N GLU A 471 23.61 -13.27 -17.00
CA GLU A 471 23.85 -12.20 -16.03
C GLU A 471 23.07 -12.40 -14.71
N GLU A 472 22.14 -13.36 -14.70
CA GLU A 472 21.24 -13.61 -13.57
C GLU A 472 21.71 -14.79 -12.70
N THR A 473 21.57 -14.65 -11.39
CA THR A 473 21.98 -15.63 -10.39
C THR A 473 20.86 -15.93 -9.40
N VAL A 474 20.80 -17.15 -8.90
CA VAL A 474 19.84 -17.51 -7.84
C VAL A 474 20.44 -17.13 -6.50
N ILE A 475 19.91 -16.09 -5.85
CA ILE A 475 20.39 -15.64 -4.55
C ILE A 475 19.83 -16.53 -3.43
N SER A 476 18.56 -16.94 -3.55
CA SER A 476 17.94 -17.87 -2.61
C SER A 476 16.81 -18.67 -3.25
N ALA A 477 16.58 -19.87 -2.71
CA ALA A 477 15.46 -20.74 -3.03
C ALA A 477 14.78 -21.16 -1.71
N GLY A 478 13.50 -20.85 -1.55
CA GLY A 478 12.77 -21.07 -0.30
C GLY A 478 11.44 -21.78 -0.54
N LEU A 479 11.18 -22.85 0.23
CA LEU A 479 9.92 -23.57 0.14
C LEU A 479 8.76 -22.71 0.67
N ARG A 480 7.81 -22.35 -0.19
CA ARG A 480 6.64 -21.54 0.17
C ARG A 480 5.46 -22.37 0.61
N ARG A 481 5.19 -23.47 -0.10
CA ARG A 481 4.07 -24.39 0.19
C ARG A 481 4.43 -25.78 -0.29
N TYR A 482 4.11 -26.79 0.50
CA TYR A 482 4.29 -28.17 0.11
C TYR A 482 3.04 -28.99 0.45
N LYS A 483 2.55 -29.75 -0.53
CA LYS A 483 1.60 -30.85 -0.33
C LYS A 483 2.37 -32.14 -0.61
N PRO A 484 2.65 -32.95 0.43
CA PRO A 484 3.49 -34.14 0.32
C PRO A 484 3.16 -35.01 -0.89
N LYS A 485 4.18 -35.35 -1.69
CA LYS A 485 4.10 -36.20 -2.90
C LYS A 485 3.08 -35.74 -3.96
N ARG A 486 2.66 -34.47 -3.93
CA ARG A 486 1.65 -33.94 -4.88
C ARG A 486 2.13 -32.69 -5.59
N ARG A 487 2.49 -31.64 -4.85
CA ARG A 487 2.91 -30.35 -5.44
C ARG A 487 3.68 -29.49 -4.45
N ALA A 488 4.57 -28.65 -4.95
CA ALA A 488 5.26 -27.63 -4.17
C ALA A 488 5.27 -26.28 -4.89
N LEU A 489 5.33 -25.20 -4.10
CA LEU A 489 5.64 -23.86 -4.56
C LEU A 489 6.96 -23.45 -3.93
N VAL A 490 7.92 -23.04 -4.74
CA VAL A 490 9.24 -22.59 -4.30
C VAL A 490 9.43 -21.15 -4.76
N ASP A 491 9.78 -20.25 -3.84
CA ASP A 491 10.13 -18.87 -4.16
C ASP A 491 11.64 -18.81 -4.47
N TYR A 492 11.98 -18.18 -5.59
CA TYR A 492 13.37 -17.91 -6.00
C TYR A 492 13.61 -16.41 -6.01
N ARG A 493 14.68 -15.96 -5.35
CA ARG A 493 15.17 -14.59 -5.47
C ARG A 493 16.29 -14.55 -6.51
N ILE A 494 16.09 -13.79 -7.57
CA ILE A 494 17.04 -13.71 -8.69
C ILE A 494 17.81 -12.40 -8.56
N GLY A 495 19.14 -12.48 -8.53
CA GLY A 495 20.04 -11.34 -8.62
C GLY A 495 20.48 -11.12 -10.05
N ARG A 496 20.85 -9.89 -10.40
CA ARG A 496 21.47 -9.58 -11.69
C ARG A 496 22.66 -8.65 -11.48
N ILE A 497 23.72 -8.87 -12.24
CA ILE A 497 24.92 -8.01 -12.22
C ILE A 497 24.49 -6.59 -12.63
N ASN A 498 24.73 -5.60 -11.77
CA ASN A 498 24.40 -4.18 -11.98
C ASN A 498 22.88 -3.83 -12.05
N ALA A 499 21.97 -4.71 -11.61
CA ALA A 499 20.56 -4.35 -11.49
C ALA A 499 20.15 -4.20 -10.01
N GLU A 500 19.45 -3.11 -9.71
CA GLU A 500 19.03 -2.75 -8.36
C GLU A 500 17.80 -3.55 -7.90
N ASN A 501 16.99 -4.05 -8.83
CA ASN A 501 15.82 -4.87 -8.53
C ASN A 501 16.08 -6.36 -8.80
N CYS A 502 15.95 -7.17 -7.75
CA CYS A 502 16.00 -8.63 -7.82
C CYS A 502 14.60 -9.19 -8.08
N PRO A 503 14.27 -9.69 -9.29
CA PRO A 503 12.96 -10.29 -9.52
C PRO A 503 12.77 -11.54 -8.66
N TYR A 504 11.53 -11.78 -8.25
CA TYR A 504 11.15 -13.00 -7.58
C TYR A 504 10.38 -13.89 -8.55
N LEU A 505 10.77 -15.16 -8.62
CA LEU A 505 10.08 -16.18 -9.37
C LEU A 505 9.42 -17.18 -8.42
N ILE A 506 8.33 -17.79 -8.88
CA ILE A 506 7.68 -18.92 -8.22
C ILE A 506 7.83 -20.13 -9.12
N GLY A 507 8.52 -21.16 -8.64
CA GLY A 507 8.52 -22.50 -9.24
C GLY A 507 7.30 -23.29 -8.77
N LYS A 508 6.47 -23.72 -9.74
CA LYS A 508 5.28 -24.53 -9.53
C LYS A 508 5.57 -25.99 -9.87
N TYR A 509 5.92 -26.79 -8.86
CA TYR A 509 6.24 -28.21 -8.97
C TYR A 509 5.01 -29.10 -8.84
N ARG A 510 4.92 -30.17 -9.65
CA ARG A 510 3.87 -31.21 -9.61
C ARG A 510 4.48 -32.61 -9.73
N ALA A 511 4.21 -33.49 -8.77
CA ALA A 511 4.74 -34.86 -8.77
C ALA A 511 4.20 -35.73 -9.92
N LYS A 512 3.00 -35.44 -10.42
CA LYS A 512 2.34 -36.20 -11.52
C LYS A 512 2.83 -35.81 -12.94
N GLY A 513 3.78 -34.89 -13.05
CA GLY A 513 4.26 -34.38 -14.34
C GLY A 513 4.08 -32.87 -14.49
N LEU A 514 4.86 -32.29 -15.40
CA LEU A 514 4.81 -30.87 -15.75
C LEU A 514 3.41 -30.43 -16.21
N ASP A 515 2.87 -29.39 -15.56
CA ASP A 515 1.59 -28.78 -15.92
C ASP A 515 1.70 -27.87 -17.15
N LYS A 516 1.68 -28.49 -18.34
CA LYS A 516 1.78 -27.80 -19.62
C LYS A 516 0.54 -26.95 -19.94
N ARG A 517 -0.64 -27.32 -19.44
CA ARG A 517 -1.89 -26.62 -19.75
C ARG A 517 -1.90 -25.26 -19.08
N SER A 518 -1.69 -25.19 -17.77
CA SER A 518 -1.68 -23.93 -17.02
C SER A 518 -0.62 -22.97 -17.54
N TYR A 519 0.57 -23.49 -17.87
CA TYR A 519 1.63 -22.70 -18.50
C TYR A 519 1.16 -22.06 -19.83
N ARG A 520 0.53 -22.84 -20.74
CA ARG A 520 0.06 -22.33 -22.03
C ARG A 520 -1.06 -21.30 -21.90
N VAL A 521 -2.05 -21.56 -21.05
CA VAL A 521 -3.17 -20.64 -20.80
C VAL A 521 -2.66 -19.31 -20.27
N GLN A 522 -1.81 -19.35 -19.24
CA GLN A 522 -1.26 -18.14 -18.63
C GLN A 522 -0.35 -17.37 -19.61
N LYS A 523 0.47 -18.09 -20.40
CA LYS A 523 1.28 -17.48 -21.45
C LYS A 523 0.44 -16.76 -22.50
N GLN A 524 -0.62 -17.42 -22.99
CA GLN A 524 -1.49 -16.86 -24.02
C GLN A 524 -2.25 -15.63 -23.50
N LEU A 525 -2.79 -15.68 -22.28
CA LEU A 525 -3.46 -14.53 -21.66
C LEU A 525 -2.49 -13.34 -21.55
N TRP A 526 -1.29 -13.57 -21.01
CA TRP A 526 -0.28 -12.51 -20.90
C TRP A 526 0.03 -11.87 -22.26
N GLN A 527 0.21 -12.68 -23.31
CA GLN A 527 0.44 -12.21 -24.68
C GLN A 527 -0.78 -11.52 -25.32
N SER A 528 -1.97 -11.71 -24.76
CA SER A 528 -3.25 -11.17 -25.27
C SER A 528 -3.78 -10.01 -24.42
N GLY A 529 -2.90 -9.28 -23.74
CA GLY A 529 -3.26 -8.07 -22.99
C GLY A 529 -3.63 -8.27 -21.52
N PHE A 530 -3.25 -9.41 -20.92
CA PHE A 530 -3.31 -9.63 -19.45
C PHE A 530 -1.92 -9.48 -18.82
N ASP A 531 -1.16 -8.50 -19.29
CA ASP A 531 0.19 -8.21 -18.81
C ASP A 531 0.17 -7.41 -17.49
N ASP A 532 1.33 -6.88 -17.10
CA ASP A 532 1.45 -6.13 -15.86
C ASP A 532 0.84 -4.72 -15.92
N GLN A 533 0.55 -4.17 -17.10
CA GLN A 533 -0.07 -2.86 -17.29
C GLN A 533 -1.59 -2.92 -17.32
N ALA A 534 -2.16 -4.08 -17.67
CA ALA A 534 -3.59 -4.28 -17.76
C ALA A 534 -4.33 -4.10 -16.41
N GLN A 535 -5.59 -3.66 -16.49
CA GLN A 535 -6.50 -3.63 -15.33
C GLN A 535 -6.73 -5.04 -14.76
N THR A 536 -6.72 -6.05 -15.63
CA THR A 536 -6.78 -7.46 -15.25
C THR A 536 -5.60 -8.18 -15.87
N GLY A 537 -4.76 -8.78 -15.03
CA GLY A 537 -3.54 -9.45 -15.45
C GLY A 537 -3.48 -10.90 -14.99
N VAL A 538 -2.47 -11.62 -15.49
CA VAL A 538 -2.01 -12.90 -14.96
C VAL A 538 -0.53 -12.79 -14.63
N PRO A 539 0.11 -13.69 -13.87
CA PRO A 539 1.55 -13.60 -13.67
C PRO A 539 2.33 -13.91 -14.97
N GLU A 540 3.41 -13.18 -15.25
CA GLU A 540 4.29 -13.49 -16.39
C GLU A 540 4.90 -14.89 -16.23
N VAL A 541 4.88 -15.70 -17.28
CA VAL A 541 5.56 -17.00 -17.28
C VAL A 541 7.02 -16.84 -17.70
N SER A 542 7.95 -17.45 -16.96
CA SER A 542 9.39 -17.34 -17.25
C SER A 542 9.95 -18.57 -18.00
N GLY A 543 9.28 -19.72 -17.89
CA GLY A 543 9.67 -20.93 -18.63
C GLY A 543 9.30 -22.22 -17.91
N THR A 544 9.79 -23.35 -18.43
CA THR A 544 9.52 -24.70 -17.91
C THR A 544 10.81 -25.48 -17.73
N LEU A 545 10.85 -26.34 -16.73
CA LEU A 545 11.92 -27.29 -16.43
C LEU A 545 11.31 -28.71 -16.35
N PRO A 546 11.19 -29.41 -17.49
CA PRO A 546 10.52 -30.72 -17.57
C PRO A 546 11.14 -31.79 -16.67
N GLU A 547 12.45 -31.78 -16.49
CA GLU A 547 13.23 -32.75 -15.71
C GLU A 547 12.81 -32.76 -14.24
N LEU A 548 12.39 -31.60 -13.72
CA LEU A 548 11.89 -31.43 -12.36
C LEU A 548 10.38 -31.20 -12.32
N ASN A 549 9.63 -31.45 -13.41
CA ASN A 549 8.17 -31.23 -13.48
C ASN A 549 7.73 -29.85 -12.96
N THR A 550 8.50 -28.81 -13.25
CA THR A 550 8.33 -27.47 -12.68
C THR A 550 8.22 -26.42 -13.77
N TRP A 551 7.34 -25.44 -13.59
CA TRP A 551 7.31 -24.23 -14.42
C TRP A 551 7.38 -22.98 -13.57
N PHE A 552 7.82 -21.88 -14.17
CA PHE A 552 8.17 -20.66 -13.46
C PHE A 552 7.28 -19.50 -13.91
N GLN A 553 6.94 -18.66 -12.94
CA GLN A 553 6.27 -17.40 -13.18
C GLN A 553 6.82 -16.32 -12.27
N ARG A 554 6.62 -15.05 -12.62
CA ARG A 554 6.92 -13.93 -11.73
C ARG A 554 6.02 -13.93 -10.51
N ARG A 555 6.60 -13.54 -9.38
CA ARG A 555 5.85 -13.28 -8.14
C ARG A 555 5.24 -11.88 -8.21
N ILE A 556 3.95 -11.81 -7.94
CA ILE A 556 3.22 -10.53 -7.87
C ILE A 556 3.09 -10.09 -6.41
N SER A 557 3.28 -8.79 -6.18
CA SER A 557 3.02 -8.17 -4.89
C SER A 557 1.57 -7.69 -4.79
N GLY A 558 0.84 -8.24 -3.83
CA GLY A 558 -0.55 -7.88 -3.56
C GLY A 558 -1.19 -8.82 -2.53
N ASP A 559 -2.42 -8.50 -2.16
CA ASP A 559 -3.24 -9.26 -1.24
C ASP A 559 -4.29 -10.05 -2.01
N THR A 560 -4.55 -11.31 -1.61
CA THR A 560 -5.74 -12.02 -2.11
C THR A 560 -7.00 -11.31 -1.65
N VAL A 561 -8.04 -11.28 -2.48
CA VAL A 561 -9.32 -10.66 -2.13
C VAL A 561 -9.86 -11.28 -0.84
N GLY A 562 -9.74 -12.59 -0.65
CA GLY A 562 -10.14 -13.27 0.59
C GLY A 562 -9.50 -12.72 1.87
N ASN A 563 -8.28 -12.19 1.82
CA ASN A 563 -7.62 -11.61 3.01
C ASN A 563 -8.19 -10.26 3.44
N VAL A 564 -8.95 -9.61 2.56
CA VAL A 564 -9.44 -8.25 2.75
C VAL A 564 -10.96 -8.15 2.83
N LEU A 565 -11.67 -9.27 2.64
CA LEU A 565 -13.11 -9.37 2.82
C LEU A 565 -13.50 -9.46 4.29
N THR A 566 -13.58 -8.30 4.96
CA THR A 566 -14.16 -8.17 6.31
C THR A 566 -15.45 -7.35 6.26
N PRO A 567 -16.48 -7.66 7.06
CA PRO A 567 -17.77 -6.95 7.04
C PRO A 567 -17.68 -5.44 7.29
N LYS A 568 -16.60 -5.02 7.96
CA LYS A 568 -16.36 -3.67 8.40
C LYS A 568 -15.46 -2.87 7.45
N ASN A 569 -14.91 -3.49 6.41
CA ASN A 569 -14.07 -2.86 5.41
C ASN A 569 -14.90 -1.90 4.53
N GLY A 570 -14.53 -0.62 4.48
CA GLY A 570 -15.21 0.38 3.65
C GLY A 570 -15.00 0.21 2.14
N ARG A 571 -14.16 -0.74 1.70
CA ARG A 571 -13.84 -1.00 0.28
C ARG A 571 -14.64 -2.15 -0.35
N LEU A 572 -15.57 -2.78 0.37
CA LEU A 572 -16.28 -3.97 -0.12
C LEU A 572 -16.93 -3.76 -1.50
N ASN A 573 -17.62 -2.63 -1.71
CA ASN A 573 -18.25 -2.29 -3.00
C ASN A 573 -17.22 -2.17 -4.13
N PHE A 574 -16.15 -1.39 -3.90
CA PHE A 574 -15.08 -1.19 -4.87
C PHE A 574 -14.43 -2.52 -5.29
N LEU A 575 -14.14 -3.38 -4.30
CA LEU A 575 -13.56 -4.71 -4.54
C LEU A 575 -14.53 -5.60 -5.34
N GLY A 576 -15.82 -5.59 -5.03
CA GLY A 576 -16.83 -6.38 -5.75
C GLY A 576 -16.89 -6.00 -7.23
N GLN A 577 -16.94 -4.71 -7.51
CA GLN A 577 -16.91 -4.20 -8.89
C GLN A 577 -15.61 -4.55 -9.61
N ALA A 578 -14.45 -4.40 -8.95
CA ALA A 578 -13.16 -4.70 -9.57
C ALA A 578 -13.00 -6.20 -9.89
N VAL A 579 -13.53 -7.09 -9.04
CA VAL A 579 -13.56 -8.53 -9.31
C VAL A 579 -14.52 -8.89 -10.45
N ALA A 580 -15.69 -8.26 -10.51
CA ALA A 580 -16.62 -8.48 -11.63
C ALA A 580 -16.02 -8.05 -12.98
N ARG A 581 -15.34 -6.89 -13.01
CA ARG A 581 -14.63 -6.43 -14.21
C ARG A 581 -13.51 -7.38 -14.63
N SER A 582 -12.78 -7.96 -13.67
CA SER A 582 -11.72 -8.91 -14.00
C SER A 582 -12.24 -10.24 -14.51
N LEU A 583 -13.37 -10.71 -13.99
CA LEU A 583 -14.04 -11.88 -14.51
C LEU A 583 -14.56 -11.64 -15.95
N GLY A 584 -15.23 -10.49 -16.18
CA GLY A 584 -15.70 -10.11 -17.52
C GLY A 584 -14.55 -9.98 -18.53
N ALA A 585 -13.39 -9.48 -18.12
CA ALA A 585 -12.19 -9.46 -18.96
C ALA A 585 -11.77 -10.88 -19.37
N LEU A 586 -11.71 -11.84 -18.43
CA LEU A 586 -11.39 -13.23 -18.75
C LEU A 586 -12.40 -13.83 -19.74
N HIS A 587 -13.69 -13.63 -19.51
CA HIS A 587 -14.76 -14.15 -20.37
C HIS A 587 -14.62 -13.66 -21.82
N ARG A 588 -14.23 -12.39 -22.01
CA ARG A 588 -13.99 -11.77 -23.32
C ARG A 588 -12.62 -12.08 -23.94
N SER A 589 -11.72 -12.74 -23.21
CA SER A 589 -10.35 -12.99 -23.69
C SER A 589 -10.26 -13.94 -24.89
N GLY A 590 -11.25 -14.81 -25.09
CA GLY A 590 -11.23 -15.86 -26.11
C GLY A 590 -10.11 -16.90 -25.94
N VAL A 591 -9.39 -16.92 -24.81
CA VAL A 591 -8.22 -17.81 -24.62
C VAL A 591 -8.60 -19.29 -24.75
N ALA A 592 -9.79 -19.67 -24.28
CA ALA A 592 -10.23 -21.04 -24.32
C ALA A 592 -10.52 -21.51 -25.75
N GLU A 593 -11.04 -20.62 -26.59
CA GLU A 593 -11.25 -20.88 -28.02
C GLU A 593 -9.91 -20.93 -28.76
N SER A 594 -9.06 -19.92 -28.57
CA SER A 594 -7.75 -19.82 -29.22
C SER A 594 -6.85 -21.03 -28.96
N LEU A 595 -6.91 -21.61 -27.75
CA LEU A 595 -6.14 -22.80 -27.38
C LEU A 595 -6.88 -24.13 -27.60
N GLY A 596 -8.09 -24.11 -28.16
CA GLY A 596 -8.90 -25.31 -28.41
C GLY A 596 -9.23 -26.10 -27.15
N LEU A 597 -9.54 -25.40 -26.05
CA LEU A 597 -9.83 -26.02 -24.75
C LEU A 597 -11.21 -26.73 -24.76
N PRO A 598 -11.40 -27.77 -23.94
CA PRO A 598 -12.66 -28.49 -23.87
C PRO A 598 -13.81 -27.58 -23.38
N ALA A 599 -15.03 -27.95 -23.72
CA ALA A 599 -16.23 -27.32 -23.19
C ALA A 599 -16.68 -27.96 -21.86
N HIS A 600 -17.15 -27.15 -20.92
CA HIS A 600 -17.76 -27.56 -19.66
C HIS A 600 -19.23 -27.13 -19.66
N THR A 601 -20.12 -28.10 -19.85
CA THR A 601 -21.56 -27.89 -20.00
C THR A 601 -22.28 -27.93 -18.64
N PRO A 602 -23.51 -27.42 -18.55
CA PRO A 602 -24.36 -27.61 -17.36
C PRO A 602 -24.49 -29.08 -16.92
N HIS A 603 -24.49 -30.01 -17.88
CA HIS A 603 -24.55 -31.44 -17.59
C HIS A 603 -23.33 -31.93 -16.80
N HIS A 604 -22.11 -31.55 -17.22
CA HIS A 604 -20.90 -31.90 -16.48
C HIS A 604 -20.93 -31.33 -15.05
N GLU A 605 -21.51 -30.15 -14.87
CA GLU A 605 -21.66 -29.52 -13.55
C GLU A 605 -22.60 -30.32 -12.64
N LEU A 606 -23.74 -30.75 -13.18
CA LEU A 606 -24.70 -31.61 -12.46
C LEU A 606 -24.13 -32.98 -12.10
N GLU A 607 -23.36 -33.61 -12.99
CA GLU A 607 -22.71 -34.89 -12.69
C GLU A 607 -21.76 -34.78 -11.50
N ILE A 608 -20.96 -33.70 -11.46
CA ILE A 608 -20.05 -33.42 -10.34
C ILE A 608 -20.84 -33.20 -9.05
N LEU A 609 -21.91 -32.40 -9.11
CA LEU A 609 -22.77 -32.14 -7.95
C LEU A 609 -23.39 -33.43 -7.41
N LYS A 610 -24.03 -34.23 -8.27
CA LYS A 610 -24.68 -35.50 -7.88
C LYS A 610 -23.70 -36.45 -7.23
N LYS A 611 -22.50 -36.60 -7.82
CA LYS A 611 -21.44 -37.45 -7.24
C LYS A 611 -21.03 -36.97 -5.85
N ARG A 612 -20.76 -35.66 -5.68
CA ARG A 612 -20.35 -35.11 -4.38
C ARG A 612 -21.45 -35.28 -3.33
N LEU A 613 -22.71 -34.99 -3.67
CA LEU A 613 -23.81 -35.15 -2.72
C LEU A 613 -24.05 -36.62 -2.35
N ALA A 614 -23.87 -37.57 -3.28
CA ALA A 614 -23.92 -39.01 -2.97
C ALA A 614 -22.82 -39.42 -1.97
N ASP A 615 -21.60 -38.89 -2.13
CA ASP A 615 -20.51 -39.11 -1.16
C ASP A 615 -20.89 -38.55 0.23
N VAL A 616 -21.52 -37.37 0.29
CA VAL A 616 -21.97 -36.77 1.56
C VAL A 616 -23.12 -37.56 2.20
N GLN A 617 -24.09 -38.04 1.42
CA GLN A 617 -25.17 -38.90 1.93
C GLN A 617 -24.61 -40.13 2.64
N THR A 618 -23.54 -40.72 2.07
CA THR A 618 -22.85 -41.87 2.68
C THR A 618 -22.14 -41.49 3.98
N LYS A 619 -21.54 -40.30 4.05
CA LYS A 619 -20.84 -39.80 5.25
C LYS A 619 -21.79 -39.36 6.37
N LEU A 620 -22.98 -38.86 6.02
CA LEU A 620 -23.96 -38.26 6.95
C LEU A 620 -25.35 -38.91 6.77
N PRO A 621 -25.56 -40.15 7.25
CA PRO A 621 -26.81 -40.88 7.07
C PRO A 621 -28.05 -40.15 7.60
N ASP A 622 -27.91 -39.44 8.72
CA ASP A 622 -29.01 -38.70 9.37
C ASP A 622 -29.54 -37.55 8.49
N LEU A 623 -28.69 -36.99 7.62
CA LEU A 623 -29.04 -35.91 6.69
C LEU A 623 -29.32 -36.42 5.27
N ALA A 624 -29.18 -37.71 5.01
CA ALA A 624 -29.20 -38.27 3.65
C ALA A 624 -30.48 -37.93 2.88
N LYS A 625 -31.66 -38.00 3.54
CA LYS A 625 -32.96 -37.64 2.92
C LYS A 625 -33.01 -36.18 2.48
N ARG A 626 -32.52 -35.27 3.33
CA ARG A 626 -32.49 -33.83 3.03
C ARG A 626 -31.51 -33.54 1.89
N ILE A 627 -30.33 -34.16 1.91
CA ILE A 627 -29.33 -34.03 0.85
C ILE A 627 -29.85 -34.58 -0.49
N ALA A 628 -30.59 -35.71 -0.48
CA ALA A 628 -31.23 -36.25 -1.66
C ALA A 628 -32.26 -35.28 -2.25
N ALA A 629 -33.13 -34.69 -1.41
CA ALA A 629 -34.09 -33.68 -1.86
C ALA A 629 -33.41 -32.44 -2.46
N VAL A 630 -32.30 -31.97 -1.87
CA VAL A 630 -31.50 -30.88 -2.44
C VAL A 630 -30.89 -31.28 -3.78
N SER A 631 -30.37 -32.51 -3.91
CA SER A 631 -29.83 -33.02 -5.18
C SER A 631 -30.88 -33.09 -6.29
N GLU A 632 -32.09 -33.54 -5.97
CA GLU A 632 -33.22 -33.60 -6.90
C GLU A 632 -33.66 -32.19 -7.31
N GLY A 633 -33.86 -31.29 -6.34
CA GLY A 633 -34.22 -29.90 -6.62
C GLY A 633 -33.17 -29.16 -7.46
N CYS A 634 -31.88 -29.38 -7.19
CA CYS A 634 -30.81 -28.84 -8.01
C CYS A 634 -30.83 -29.38 -9.45
N THR A 635 -31.22 -30.64 -9.65
CA THR A 635 -31.35 -31.23 -10.99
C THR A 635 -32.47 -30.54 -11.76
N ALA A 636 -33.66 -30.40 -11.15
CA ALA A 636 -34.79 -29.69 -11.76
C ALA A 636 -34.50 -28.21 -12.03
N LEU A 637 -33.72 -27.55 -11.17
CA LEU A 637 -33.33 -26.15 -11.36
C LEU A 637 -32.35 -25.99 -12.53
N ALA A 638 -31.40 -26.90 -12.67
CA ALA A 638 -30.41 -26.84 -13.75
C ALA A 638 -31.01 -27.10 -15.14
N GLU A 639 -32.15 -27.80 -15.24
CA GLU A 639 -32.92 -27.96 -16.49
C GLU A 639 -33.52 -26.64 -16.99
N GLN A 640 -33.60 -25.62 -16.14
CA GLN A 640 -34.13 -24.29 -16.47
C GLN A 640 -33.04 -23.33 -16.98
N LEU A 641 -31.77 -23.76 -16.98
CA LEU A 641 -30.68 -22.92 -17.46
C LEU A 641 -30.88 -22.62 -18.96
N PRO A 642 -30.84 -21.35 -19.38
CA PRO A 642 -30.91 -21.01 -20.78
C PRO A 642 -29.67 -21.50 -21.52
N GLU A 643 -29.81 -21.77 -22.82
CA GLU A 643 -28.65 -21.90 -23.70
C GLU A 643 -28.02 -20.51 -23.89
N THR A 644 -26.79 -20.35 -23.41
CA THR A 644 -26.02 -19.11 -23.55
C THR A 644 -24.76 -19.34 -24.39
N ALA A 645 -24.20 -18.27 -24.95
CA ALA A 645 -22.96 -18.36 -25.70
C ALA A 645 -21.80 -18.79 -24.79
N GLU A 646 -20.96 -19.70 -25.28
CA GLU A 646 -19.77 -20.12 -24.55
C GLU A 646 -18.72 -19.00 -24.49
N ALA A 647 -18.14 -18.79 -23.31
CA ALA A 647 -17.05 -17.89 -23.04
C ALA A 647 -15.83 -18.64 -22.50
N SER A 648 -14.71 -17.93 -22.34
CA SER A 648 -13.53 -18.48 -21.64
C SER A 648 -13.73 -18.37 -20.13
N ILE A 649 -14.11 -19.47 -19.47
CA ILE A 649 -14.44 -19.50 -18.04
C ILE A 649 -13.28 -20.05 -17.20
N HIS A 650 -13.18 -19.60 -15.94
CA HIS A 650 -12.17 -20.03 -14.97
C HIS A 650 -12.52 -21.38 -14.32
N ARG A 651 -13.81 -21.63 -14.08
CA ARG A 651 -14.44 -22.81 -13.44
C ARG A 651 -14.18 -22.99 -11.94
N ASP A 652 -13.06 -22.51 -11.42
CA ASP A 652 -12.75 -22.45 -9.98
C ASP A 652 -12.57 -21.02 -9.47
N PHE A 653 -13.45 -20.11 -9.91
CA PHE A 653 -13.33 -18.69 -9.58
C PHE A 653 -13.85 -18.38 -8.17
N TYR A 654 -12.95 -18.01 -7.25
CA TYR A 654 -13.29 -17.61 -5.89
C TYR A 654 -12.25 -16.64 -5.31
N GLN A 655 -12.53 -16.04 -4.14
CA GLN A 655 -11.79 -14.90 -3.59
C GLN A 655 -10.29 -15.09 -3.36
N ASP A 656 -9.78 -16.32 -3.22
CA ASP A 656 -8.32 -16.55 -3.07
C ASP A 656 -7.60 -16.70 -4.41
N GLN A 657 -8.33 -16.85 -5.51
CA GLN A 657 -7.79 -16.91 -6.87
C GLN A 657 -7.65 -15.55 -7.53
N ILE A 658 -7.93 -14.48 -6.79
CA ILE A 658 -7.80 -13.10 -7.24
C ILE A 658 -6.93 -12.35 -6.25
N LEU A 659 -5.94 -11.64 -6.78
CA LEU A 659 -5.03 -10.79 -6.01
C LEU A 659 -5.19 -9.33 -6.45
N GLU A 660 -5.41 -8.42 -5.50
CA GLU A 660 -5.32 -6.98 -5.76
C GLU A 660 -3.86 -6.56 -5.68
N ARG A 661 -3.34 -5.97 -6.77
CA ARG A 661 -1.94 -5.58 -6.86
C ARG A 661 -1.64 -4.33 -6.03
N HIS A 662 -0.57 -4.38 -5.26
CA HIS A 662 -0.04 -3.21 -4.56
C HIS A 662 0.47 -2.13 -5.54
N GLY A 663 0.29 -0.85 -5.19
CA GLY A 663 0.59 0.28 -6.07
C GLY A 663 -0.38 0.48 -7.24
N ARG A 664 -1.38 -0.41 -7.41
CA ARG A 664 -2.37 -0.35 -8.49
C ARG A 664 -3.75 -0.79 -7.98
N PRO A 665 -4.43 0.05 -7.18
CA PRO A 665 -5.71 -0.32 -6.58
C PRO A 665 -6.74 -0.70 -7.64
N GLY A 666 -7.48 -1.78 -7.39
CA GLY A 666 -8.44 -2.33 -8.36
C GLY A 666 -7.84 -3.06 -9.57
N HIS A 667 -6.51 -3.10 -9.74
CA HIS A 667 -5.89 -4.00 -10.70
C HIS A 667 -5.85 -5.41 -10.13
N MET A 668 -6.55 -6.31 -10.79
CA MET A 668 -6.74 -7.68 -10.34
C MET A 668 -5.83 -8.63 -11.10
N VAL A 669 -5.21 -9.56 -10.38
CA VAL A 669 -4.40 -10.63 -10.96
C VAL A 669 -5.10 -11.95 -10.72
N LEU A 670 -5.41 -12.64 -11.83
CA LEU A 670 -6.04 -13.95 -11.81
C LEU A 670 -4.98 -15.03 -11.57
N LEU A 671 -5.30 -15.97 -10.68
CA LEU A 671 -4.43 -17.05 -10.26
C LEU A 671 -5.11 -18.40 -10.53
N ASP A 672 -4.32 -19.48 -10.57
CA ASP A 672 -4.81 -20.87 -10.67
C ASP A 672 -5.75 -21.16 -11.86
N LEU A 673 -5.24 -20.89 -13.06
CA LEU A 673 -5.94 -21.05 -14.33
C LEU A 673 -5.94 -22.50 -14.88
N ASP A 674 -5.78 -23.49 -14.01
CA ASP A 674 -5.61 -24.90 -14.42
C ASP A 674 -6.90 -25.54 -14.95
N LEU A 675 -8.05 -24.98 -14.57
CA LEU A 675 -9.38 -25.43 -14.97
C LEU A 675 -10.03 -24.57 -16.07
N VAL A 676 -9.33 -23.56 -16.61
CA VAL A 676 -9.86 -22.68 -17.66
C VAL A 676 -10.35 -23.48 -18.86
N CYS A 677 -11.58 -23.24 -19.31
CA CYS A 677 -12.24 -23.97 -20.38
C CYS A 677 -13.29 -23.12 -21.08
N ARG A 678 -13.96 -23.68 -22.11
CA ARG A 678 -15.14 -23.05 -22.70
C ARG A 678 -16.38 -23.39 -21.87
N GLY A 679 -17.31 -22.46 -21.69
CA GLY A 679 -18.56 -22.71 -20.98
C GLY A 679 -19.36 -21.44 -20.69
N HIS A 680 -20.44 -21.57 -19.93
CA HIS A 680 -21.35 -20.46 -19.62
C HIS A 680 -20.72 -19.49 -18.61
N ALA A 681 -20.69 -18.19 -18.94
CA ALA A 681 -20.09 -17.14 -18.10
C ALA A 681 -20.71 -17.07 -16.70
N GLU A 682 -22.01 -17.35 -16.61
CA GLU A 682 -22.82 -17.32 -15.39
C GLU A 682 -22.36 -18.38 -14.37
N LEU A 683 -21.70 -19.45 -14.81
CA LEU A 683 -21.13 -20.46 -13.94
C LEU A 683 -20.06 -19.88 -13.02
N ASP A 684 -19.14 -19.06 -13.55
CA ASP A 684 -18.10 -18.45 -12.73
C ASP A 684 -18.67 -17.42 -11.76
N ALA A 685 -19.64 -16.62 -12.21
CA ALA A 685 -20.29 -15.63 -11.37
C ALA A 685 -21.09 -16.29 -10.24
N GLY A 686 -21.85 -17.34 -10.57
CA GLY A 686 -22.60 -18.12 -9.58
C GLY A 686 -21.68 -18.82 -8.58
N ASN A 687 -20.57 -19.39 -9.07
CA ASN A 687 -19.54 -20.00 -8.22
C ASN A 687 -18.91 -18.98 -7.27
N TYR A 688 -18.58 -17.79 -7.77
CA TYR A 688 -18.01 -16.72 -6.96
C TYR A 688 -18.94 -16.31 -5.82
N LEU A 689 -20.20 -16.01 -6.13
CA LEU A 689 -21.21 -15.62 -5.14
C LEU A 689 -21.39 -16.69 -4.07
N ALA A 690 -21.49 -17.96 -4.46
CA ALA A 690 -21.58 -19.07 -3.50
C ALA A 690 -20.34 -19.14 -2.59
N HIS A 691 -19.15 -18.89 -3.12
CA HIS A 691 -17.92 -18.87 -2.33
C HIS A 691 -17.84 -17.69 -1.37
N ILE A 692 -18.32 -16.51 -1.76
CA ILE A 692 -18.43 -15.35 -0.85
C ILE A 692 -19.41 -15.65 0.28
N GLN A 693 -20.56 -16.23 -0.05
CA GLN A 693 -21.60 -16.61 0.91
C GLN A 693 -21.14 -17.69 1.91
N GLU A 694 -20.47 -18.75 1.43
CA GLU A 694 -19.84 -19.75 2.30
C GLU A 694 -18.76 -19.11 3.17
N PHE A 695 -17.93 -18.25 2.59
CA PHE A 695 -16.85 -17.57 3.31
C PHE A 695 -17.41 -16.67 4.42
N ALA A 696 -18.46 -15.91 4.12
CA ALA A 696 -19.17 -15.04 5.05
C ALA A 696 -19.75 -15.84 6.21
N LEU A 697 -20.47 -16.94 5.90
CA LEU A 697 -21.04 -17.83 6.91
C LEU A 697 -19.95 -18.45 7.79
N ARG A 698 -18.89 -18.99 7.18
CA ARG A 698 -17.82 -19.68 7.90
C ARG A 698 -17.03 -18.75 8.82
N ARG A 699 -16.75 -17.52 8.38
CA ARG A 699 -15.88 -16.57 9.09
C ARG A 699 -16.64 -15.65 10.04
N TYR A 700 -17.87 -15.26 9.70
CA TYR A 700 -18.64 -14.24 10.41
C TYR A 700 -20.00 -14.73 10.90
N GLY A 701 -20.38 -15.99 10.64
CA GLY A 701 -21.59 -16.61 11.16
C GLY A 701 -22.88 -16.21 10.44
N SER A 702 -22.80 -15.40 9.37
CA SER A 702 -23.94 -15.00 8.55
C SER A 702 -23.56 -14.98 7.08
N ILE A 703 -24.47 -15.44 6.22
CA ILE A 703 -24.32 -15.42 4.76
C ILE A 703 -24.27 -13.97 4.23
N ASP A 704 -25.00 -13.05 4.87
CA ASP A 704 -25.12 -11.66 4.45
C ASP A 704 -23.98 -10.77 4.99
N ALA A 705 -23.01 -11.33 5.71
CA ALA A 705 -21.95 -10.53 6.33
C ALA A 705 -21.08 -9.76 5.32
N LEU A 706 -21.07 -10.19 4.04
CA LEU A 706 -20.34 -9.55 2.95
C LEU A 706 -21.28 -9.04 1.83
N LYS A 707 -22.55 -8.81 2.15
CA LYS A 707 -23.60 -8.49 1.18
C LYS A 707 -23.27 -7.30 0.27
N ALA A 708 -22.64 -6.25 0.82
CA ALA A 708 -22.18 -5.10 0.05
C ALA A 708 -21.22 -5.47 -1.10
N HIS A 709 -20.32 -6.42 -0.86
CA HIS A 709 -19.41 -6.93 -1.88
C HIS A 709 -20.13 -7.79 -2.93
N GLU A 710 -21.04 -8.66 -2.49
CA GLU A 710 -21.85 -9.50 -3.37
C GLU A 710 -22.74 -8.66 -4.30
N ASP A 711 -23.43 -7.67 -3.76
CA ASP A 711 -24.33 -6.80 -4.51
C ASP A 711 -23.55 -5.98 -5.54
N ALA A 712 -22.39 -5.45 -5.15
CA ALA A 712 -21.54 -4.69 -6.06
C ALA A 712 -20.92 -5.56 -7.17
N PHE A 713 -20.52 -6.79 -6.85
CA PHE A 713 -20.07 -7.76 -7.84
C PHE A 713 -21.21 -8.12 -8.82
N LYS A 714 -22.37 -8.51 -8.28
CA LYS A 714 -23.52 -8.94 -9.08
C LYS A 714 -24.02 -7.82 -9.98
N ALA A 715 -24.17 -6.61 -9.46
CA ALA A 715 -24.58 -5.44 -10.24
C ALA A 715 -23.59 -5.15 -11.38
N GLN A 716 -22.29 -5.17 -11.10
CA GLN A 716 -21.26 -4.90 -12.12
C GLN A 716 -21.16 -6.02 -13.17
N PHE A 717 -21.38 -7.28 -12.79
CA PHE A 717 -21.37 -8.41 -13.73
C PHE A 717 -22.58 -8.39 -14.66
N LEU A 718 -23.76 -8.06 -14.13
CA LEU A 718 -25.01 -8.03 -14.89
C LEU A 718 -25.19 -6.75 -15.74
N ASP A 719 -24.40 -5.70 -15.50
CA ASP A 719 -24.48 -4.43 -16.24
C ASP A 719 -24.36 -4.64 -17.77
N GLU A 720 -23.51 -5.57 -18.21
CA GLU A 720 -23.34 -5.88 -19.64
C GLU A 720 -24.41 -6.84 -20.18
N ASN A 721 -24.99 -7.72 -19.35
CA ASN A 721 -25.99 -8.71 -19.77
C ASN A 721 -27.04 -8.98 -18.65
N PRO A 722 -28.03 -8.08 -18.48
CA PRO A 722 -29.04 -8.22 -17.43
C PRO A 722 -29.88 -9.49 -17.54
N ALA A 723 -30.04 -10.04 -18.75
CA ALA A 723 -30.79 -11.26 -19.03
C ALA A 723 -30.21 -12.52 -18.34
N ASN A 724 -28.96 -12.44 -17.86
CA ASN A 724 -28.26 -13.57 -17.25
C ASN A 724 -28.55 -13.70 -15.73
N ALA A 725 -29.37 -12.80 -15.16
CA ALA A 725 -29.62 -12.74 -13.72
C ALA A 725 -30.14 -14.06 -13.13
N ASP A 726 -31.09 -14.71 -13.80
CA ASP A 726 -31.68 -15.97 -13.32
C ASP A 726 -30.67 -17.11 -13.40
N ALA A 727 -29.91 -17.20 -14.50
CA ALA A 727 -28.87 -18.20 -14.67
C ALA A 727 -27.76 -18.08 -13.61
N VAL A 728 -27.36 -16.85 -13.25
CA VAL A 728 -26.41 -16.61 -12.14
C VAL A 728 -26.97 -17.13 -10.82
N GLU A 729 -28.24 -16.86 -10.49
CA GLU A 729 -28.87 -17.34 -9.25
C GLU A 729 -28.99 -18.87 -9.20
N ILE A 730 -29.29 -19.50 -10.34
CA ILE A 730 -29.28 -20.97 -10.47
C ILE A 730 -27.88 -21.51 -10.18
N TYR A 731 -26.84 -21.01 -10.87
CA TYR A 731 -25.47 -21.46 -10.65
C TYR A 731 -24.95 -21.17 -9.23
N THR A 732 -25.39 -20.09 -8.59
CA THR A 732 -25.12 -19.85 -7.16
C THR A 732 -25.72 -20.94 -6.29
N THR A 733 -26.98 -21.32 -6.53
CA THR A 733 -27.66 -22.40 -5.78
C THR A 733 -26.95 -23.74 -5.99
N LEU A 734 -26.62 -24.10 -7.23
CA LEU A 734 -25.87 -25.33 -7.53
C LEU A 734 -24.50 -25.33 -6.84
N SER A 735 -23.80 -24.20 -6.83
CA SER A 735 -22.48 -24.07 -6.20
C SER A 735 -22.54 -24.16 -4.68
N LEU A 736 -23.54 -23.55 -4.04
CA LEU A 736 -23.79 -23.70 -2.60
C LEU A 736 -24.08 -25.15 -2.23
N ALA A 737 -24.87 -25.86 -3.04
CA ALA A 737 -25.12 -27.28 -2.84
C ALA A 737 -23.83 -28.11 -2.91
N ARG A 738 -22.90 -27.79 -3.84
CA ARG A 738 -21.56 -28.42 -3.85
C ARG A 738 -20.74 -28.10 -2.60
N HIS A 739 -20.93 -26.93 -1.98
CA HIS A 739 -20.20 -26.55 -0.77
C HIS A 739 -20.62 -27.34 0.46
N ILE A 740 -21.77 -28.01 0.44
CA ILE A 740 -22.16 -28.99 1.46
C ILE A 740 -21.11 -30.11 1.53
N ASP A 741 -20.59 -30.59 0.40
CA ASP A 741 -19.49 -31.56 0.42
C ASP A 741 -18.21 -30.93 1.00
N ILE A 742 -17.85 -29.72 0.56
CA ILE A 742 -16.65 -29.01 1.03
C ILE A 742 -16.69 -28.80 2.56
N SER A 743 -17.85 -28.52 3.15
CA SER A 743 -17.98 -28.34 4.60
C SER A 743 -17.71 -29.62 5.38
N THR A 744 -17.87 -30.80 4.76
CA THR A 744 -17.53 -32.09 5.38
C THR A 744 -16.05 -32.47 5.29
N LEU A 745 -15.27 -31.82 4.42
CA LEU A 745 -13.86 -32.16 4.20
C LEU A 745 -12.91 -31.61 5.27
N PHE A 746 -13.38 -30.64 6.07
CA PHE A 746 -12.54 -29.94 7.06
C PHE A 746 -13.28 -29.83 8.40
N GLU A 747 -12.63 -30.28 9.46
CA GLU A 747 -13.20 -30.31 10.82
C GLU A 747 -13.72 -28.93 11.28
N ASN A 748 -12.99 -27.85 10.97
CA ASN A 748 -13.40 -26.48 11.32
C ASN A 748 -14.56 -25.92 10.48
N ARG A 749 -15.03 -26.66 9.47
CA ARG A 749 -16.15 -26.27 8.59
C ARG A 749 -17.40 -27.09 8.80
N THR A 750 -17.32 -28.25 9.46
CA THR A 750 -18.48 -29.14 9.66
C THR A 750 -19.68 -28.42 10.27
N ARG A 751 -19.44 -27.45 11.16
CA ARG A 751 -20.45 -26.58 11.79
C ARG A 751 -21.33 -25.79 10.81
N THR A 752 -20.92 -25.61 9.55
CA THR A 752 -21.72 -24.87 8.55
C THR A 752 -22.62 -25.78 7.71
N THR A 753 -22.45 -27.11 7.78
CA THR A 753 -23.10 -28.08 6.88
C THR A 753 -24.62 -28.00 6.93
N GLU A 754 -25.22 -28.06 8.12
CA GLU A 754 -26.68 -27.99 8.26
C GLU A 754 -27.25 -26.64 7.85
N THR A 755 -26.52 -25.56 8.13
CA THR A 755 -26.92 -24.20 7.72
C THR A 755 -26.89 -24.06 6.20
N LEU A 756 -25.84 -24.55 5.53
CA LEU A 756 -25.74 -24.58 4.07
C LEU A 756 -26.87 -25.41 3.46
N LEU A 757 -27.18 -26.57 4.05
CA LEU A 757 -28.29 -27.41 3.61
C LEU A 757 -29.63 -26.67 3.72
N LYS A 758 -29.89 -26.01 4.85
CA LYS A 758 -31.09 -25.17 5.05
C LYS A 758 -31.18 -24.01 4.06
N ILE A 759 -30.05 -23.36 3.76
CA ILE A 759 -29.99 -22.29 2.76
C ILE A 759 -30.38 -22.84 1.38
N CYS A 760 -29.84 -24.00 0.99
CA CYS A 760 -30.17 -24.63 -0.30
C CYS A 760 -31.66 -25.00 -0.37
N GLU A 761 -32.22 -25.59 0.68
CA GLU A 761 -33.65 -25.92 0.78
C GLU A 761 -34.53 -24.67 0.58
N ASN A 762 -34.21 -23.56 1.26
CA ASN A 762 -34.95 -22.31 1.14
C ASN A 762 -34.86 -21.68 -0.26
N ARG A 763 -33.67 -21.71 -0.89
CA ARG A 763 -33.48 -21.19 -2.25
C ARG A 763 -34.29 -22.01 -3.26
N LEU A 764 -34.25 -23.33 -3.18
CA LEU A 764 -35.04 -24.22 -4.03
C LEU A 764 -36.55 -23.99 -3.86
N ALA A 765 -37.03 -23.83 -2.63
CA ALA A 765 -38.44 -23.53 -2.37
C ALA A 765 -38.88 -22.17 -2.96
N SER A 766 -38.01 -21.17 -2.93
CA SER A 766 -38.29 -19.83 -3.47
C SER A 766 -38.37 -19.81 -5.00
N HIS A 767 -37.55 -20.63 -5.68
CA HIS A 767 -37.64 -20.80 -7.13
C HIS A 767 -38.94 -21.51 -7.56
N LEU A 768 -39.39 -22.51 -6.78
CA LEU A 768 -40.65 -23.21 -7.06
C LEU A 768 -41.88 -22.30 -6.88
N THR A 769 -41.88 -21.37 -5.90
CA THR A 769 -42.99 -20.43 -5.70
C THR A 769 -43.04 -19.31 -6.73
N GLN A 770 -41.89 -18.90 -7.29
CA GLN A 770 -41.86 -17.94 -8.40
C GLN A 770 -42.43 -18.54 -9.70
N GLN A 771 -42.28 -19.84 -9.92
CA GLN A 771 -42.86 -20.53 -11.09
C GLN A 771 -44.37 -20.75 -11.00
N GLY A 772 -44.96 -20.75 -9.80
CA GLY A 772 -46.42 -20.90 -9.62
C GLY A 772 -47.23 -19.60 -9.76
N ASN A 773 -46.56 -18.46 -9.94
CA ASN A 773 -47.16 -17.12 -10.04
C ASN A 773 -46.95 -16.46 -11.42
N LEU A 774 -46.41 -17.20 -12.40
CA LEU A 774 -46.37 -16.89 -13.83
C LEU A 774 -47.36 -17.82 -14.54
#